data_AF-A0A8S1R4F3-F1
#
_entry.id   AF-A0A8S1R4F3-F1
#
_cell.length_a   1.000
_cell.length_b   1.000
_cell.length_c   1.000
_cell.angle_alpha   90.00
_cell.angle_beta   90.00
_cell.angle_gamma   90.00
#
_symmetry.space_group_name_H-M   'P 1'
#
loop_
_entity.id
_entity.type
_entity.pdbx_description
1 polymer ?
#
loop_
_entity_poly.entity_id
_entity_poly.type
_entity_poly.pdbx_seq_one_letter_code
_entity_poly.pdbx_strand_id
1 'polypeptide(L)'
;MGCGSSQPAAAEPDQISKSLRSANTSEIEDLIGKKIPKLLIQAEMKHRFTADEEAIKNDLIQMQSPQENENVVARAQKKVQKKYRGGEDVEGQIIENVKRVEREMQQNDVDLIKKSFKSHFVFFSLPEDSLQQLIENMFYCTIKAGEFIFKQGNQASAYFVIERGEVQIIINDNPIRILYQGDQFGEIALLYNATRSASTKALSNCGFWSLERATFKKTIEEITLKEYDENRRFIDQVNFFSFMTSEQRDMIGHALITTKFNPGQNIVNEGDQADSFYVIKSGQVQILKGDKLIRKMGAKDSFGEQALYEKSVRGATVKAETEVKCVALGRENLTKILGDKIQLIIFNNIMRWSFEKSEILKQLTKIQLEKISQKARIENFKKGQVIFESNKPCDKLVVVLEGVLINSKQESVSKGSCFGDQFLKKELYGSLIESGFEMVGDGVLATITYQALFKIFGGDLETALKKNENSHEKKIQQIGKREDASHIFVEDLVYIKKLGEGQFGSVYLVKHKELNKVFALKSVSKASVIEQNLEKHITQEKKVLEQINFPFIMGFFRTFKDDMSIYFLVDFIRGMELFDVIRDIGLLSKPETQFYIGTMILCIEYLNSKGIVYRDLKPENIMVNYQGFMYLIDLGTAKPLQKSKACRTYTIIGTPHYMAPEIMAGKGYTFSVDLWSIGICMYEFMCGGVPFGEELEDPYQIYEEIMNTQIKYPTFLKDKYARKFMEQLMNRQPETRLGASYSALKAHPWFDDFDFDKLFSRELKPPYIPKSENMVSENDIQKRFNQNKLVVQEIKHEQNNQKIKYNKQLAKDPNWDKEF
;
A
#
# COMPACT_ATOMS: atom_id res chain seq x y z
N MET A 1 -30.51 -26.56 37.95
CA MET A 1 -31.26 -25.66 38.87
C MET A 1 -30.28 -25.18 39.94
N GLY A 2 -30.43 -23.96 40.48
CA GLY A 2 -29.72 -23.52 41.68
C GLY A 2 -28.58 -22.51 41.47
N CYS A 3 -28.90 -21.22 41.56
CA CYS A 3 -27.99 -20.16 42.01
C CYS A 3 -27.72 -20.36 43.53
N GLY A 4 -26.79 -19.69 44.22
CA GLY A 4 -25.81 -18.65 43.84
C GLY A 4 -25.24 -17.95 45.10
N SER A 5 -24.27 -17.04 44.89
CA SER A 5 -23.88 -15.90 45.77
C SER A 5 -23.71 -16.06 47.29
N SER A 6 -22.50 -15.82 47.80
CA SER A 6 -22.28 -14.89 48.94
C SER A 6 -20.81 -14.40 49.06
N GLN A 7 -20.69 -13.09 49.24
CA GLN A 7 -19.58 -12.31 49.83
C GLN A 7 -20.23 -11.42 50.94
N PRO A 8 -19.52 -10.71 51.83
CA PRO A 8 -18.11 -10.26 51.84
C PRO A 8 -17.35 -10.80 53.11
N ALA A 9 -16.31 -10.21 53.75
CA ALA A 9 -15.67 -8.89 53.64
C ALA A 9 -14.25 -8.79 54.26
N ALA A 10 -13.54 -7.73 53.86
CA ALA A 10 -12.63 -6.87 54.65
C ALA A 10 -11.20 -7.31 55.08
N ALA A 11 -10.33 -6.29 55.05
CA ALA A 11 -9.08 -6.06 55.80
C ALA A 11 -7.73 -6.66 55.32
N GLU A 12 -7.03 -5.88 54.50
CA GLU A 12 -5.56 -5.63 54.57
C GLU A 12 -5.20 -4.86 55.87
N PRO A 13 -3.93 -4.78 56.38
CA PRO A 13 -2.75 -4.38 55.57
C PRO A 13 -1.31 -4.83 55.98
N ASP A 14 -0.39 -4.51 55.07
CA ASP A 14 0.98 -3.95 55.26
C ASP A 14 2.25 -4.74 55.71
N GLN A 15 3.21 -4.74 54.75
CA GLN A 15 4.60 -4.24 54.82
C GLN A 15 5.86 -5.15 55.05
N ILE A 16 6.64 -5.28 53.95
CA ILE A 16 8.09 -4.92 53.80
C ILE A 16 9.19 -5.73 54.54
N SER A 17 9.91 -6.64 53.83
CA SER A 17 11.26 -6.39 53.22
C SER A 17 12.25 -7.58 53.00
N LYS A 18 12.69 -7.71 51.74
CA LYS A 18 14.08 -7.88 51.20
C LYS A 18 14.99 -9.12 51.44
N SER A 19 15.58 -9.53 50.30
CA SER A 19 16.87 -10.25 50.05
C SER A 19 16.85 -11.80 50.21
N LEU A 20 17.51 -12.64 49.38
CA LEU A 20 18.31 -12.51 48.14
C LEU A 20 17.70 -13.47 47.06
N ARG A 21 17.72 -13.28 45.72
CA ARG A 21 18.77 -13.08 44.67
C ARG A 21 19.65 -14.31 44.33
N SER A 22 19.78 -14.58 43.02
CA SER A 22 20.47 -15.70 42.31
C SER A 22 19.82 -17.08 42.50
N ALA A 23 19.71 -17.98 41.50
CA ALA A 23 20.08 -17.99 40.07
C ALA A 23 19.16 -19.04 39.35
N ASN A 24 19.00 -19.16 38.02
CA ASN A 24 19.57 -18.51 36.83
C ASN A 24 18.48 -18.46 35.72
N THR A 25 18.53 -17.48 34.80
CA THR A 25 17.62 -17.38 33.62
C THR A 25 18.30 -16.72 32.41
N SER A 26 19.48 -17.22 32.01
CA SER A 26 20.34 -16.57 31.00
C SER A 26 20.57 -17.38 29.71
N GLU A 27 19.76 -18.40 29.41
CA GLU A 27 19.97 -19.29 28.24
C GLU A 27 18.72 -19.45 27.34
N ILE A 28 17.68 -18.64 27.51
CA ILE A 28 16.42 -18.72 26.72
C ILE A 28 16.12 -17.42 25.93
N GLU A 29 16.95 -16.38 26.04
CA GLU A 29 16.75 -15.11 25.30
C GLU A 29 17.60 -14.96 24.02
N ASP A 30 18.53 -15.89 23.73
CA ASP A 30 19.63 -15.66 22.77
C ASP A 30 19.40 -16.14 21.32
N LEU A 31 18.18 -16.57 20.96
CA LEU A 31 17.85 -17.12 19.62
C LEU A 31 16.83 -16.33 18.78
N ILE A 32 16.35 -15.18 19.25
CA ILE A 32 15.46 -14.30 18.47
C ILE A 32 16.15 -12.95 18.26
N GLY A 33 16.71 -12.76 17.06
CA GLY A 33 17.70 -11.73 16.72
C GLY A 33 17.23 -10.27 16.76
N LYS A 34 16.96 -9.72 17.95
CA LYS A 34 16.95 -8.26 18.18
C LYS A 34 18.38 -7.73 18.35
N LYS A 35 19.00 -7.29 17.25
CA LYS A 35 20.16 -6.37 17.29
C LYS A 35 19.96 -5.17 16.34
N ILE A 36 19.05 -4.28 16.72
CA ILE A 36 19.26 -2.85 16.48
C ILE A 36 20.33 -2.41 17.49
N PRO A 37 21.46 -1.79 17.07
CA PRO A 37 22.48 -1.35 18.01
C PRO A 37 21.96 -0.29 18.99
N LYS A 38 21.93 -0.60 20.29
CA LYS A 38 21.69 0.38 21.37
C LYS A 38 22.92 1.28 21.59
N LEU A 39 23.28 2.08 20.59
CA LEU A 39 24.39 3.04 20.65
C LEU A 39 23.95 4.41 20.14
N LEU A 40 22.94 4.99 20.80
CA LEU A 40 22.66 6.45 20.83
C LEU A 40 21.69 6.84 21.97
N ILE A 41 21.84 6.21 23.14
CA ILE A 41 21.15 6.64 24.38
C ILE A 41 22.21 7.16 25.36
N GLN A 42 22.66 8.40 25.14
CA GLN A 42 23.23 9.28 26.16
C GLN A 42 23.42 10.69 25.59
N ALA A 43 22.31 11.43 25.55
CA ALA A 43 22.32 12.89 25.55
C ALA A 43 21.43 13.33 26.72
N GLU A 44 22.03 13.61 27.87
CA GLU A 44 21.30 14.16 29.01
C GLU A 44 20.84 15.59 28.69
N MET A 45 19.56 15.79 28.40
CA MET A 45 18.93 17.10 28.53
C MET A 45 18.20 17.20 29.87
N LYS A 46 18.95 17.62 30.88
CA LYS A 46 18.37 18.15 32.13
C LYS A 46 17.72 19.50 31.84
N HIS A 47 16.40 19.54 31.71
CA HIS A 47 15.66 20.77 31.98
C HIS A 47 14.75 20.57 33.19
N ARG A 48 15.00 21.39 34.21
CA ARG A 48 14.16 21.51 35.40
C ARG A 48 12.90 22.29 34.99
N PHE A 49 11.74 21.73 35.28
CA PHE A 49 10.60 22.53 35.71
C PHE A 49 10.31 22.16 37.15
N THR A 50 10.54 23.12 38.05
CA THR A 50 10.13 23.03 39.45
C THR A 50 8.62 23.15 39.55
N ALA A 51 8.04 22.51 40.56
CA ALA A 51 6.62 22.56 40.84
C ALA A 51 6.14 23.99 41.11
N ASP A 52 4.84 24.22 40.85
CA ASP A 52 3.93 25.01 41.67
C ASP A 52 2.47 24.66 41.27
N GLU A 53 2.03 23.46 41.64
CA GLU A 53 0.60 23.10 41.65
C GLU A 53 0.01 23.38 43.05
N GLU A 54 -0.21 24.65 43.40
CA GLU A 54 -0.91 24.99 44.65
C GLU A 54 -1.87 26.19 44.50
N ALA A 55 -2.77 26.11 43.52
CA ALA A 55 -3.87 27.07 43.35
C ALA A 55 -5.16 26.45 42.74
N ILE A 56 -5.50 25.19 43.08
CA ILE A 56 -6.81 24.60 42.74
C ILE A 56 -7.50 24.10 44.02
N LYS A 57 -8.27 25.02 44.63
CA LYS A 57 -9.45 24.75 45.45
C LYS A 57 -10.14 26.08 45.77
N ASN A 58 -11.18 26.42 45.00
CA ASN A 58 -12.54 26.58 45.52
C ASN A 58 -13.53 26.85 44.37
N ASP A 59 -14.79 26.50 44.65
CA ASP A 59 -16.02 26.91 43.97
C ASP A 59 -16.26 26.47 42.53
N LEU A 60 -16.76 25.23 42.43
CA LEU A 60 -17.82 24.89 41.47
C LEU A 60 -19.08 25.74 41.78
N ILE A 61 -19.63 26.45 40.78
CA ILE A 61 -21.04 26.40 40.35
C ILE A 61 -21.31 27.44 39.23
N GLN A 62 -22.10 27.01 38.24
CA GLN A 62 -22.83 27.79 37.21
C GLN A 62 -22.14 28.31 35.93
N MET A 63 -22.91 28.13 34.84
CA MET A 63 -22.87 28.75 33.50
C MET A 63 -21.91 28.17 32.44
N GLN A 64 -22.33 28.33 31.17
CA GLN A 64 -21.93 27.50 30.02
C GLN A 64 -21.00 28.24 29.03
N SER A 65 -20.26 27.47 28.21
CA SER A 65 -19.40 27.88 27.08
C SER A 65 -18.08 28.61 27.46
N PRO A 66 -17.06 28.73 26.57
CA PRO A 66 -16.86 28.11 25.25
C PRO A 66 -15.44 27.51 25.03
N GLN A 67 -15.30 26.21 24.70
CA GLN A 67 -13.98 25.57 24.44
C GLN A 67 -13.68 25.23 22.97
N GLU A 68 -14.57 25.55 22.03
CA GLU A 68 -14.43 25.13 20.63
C GLU A 68 -13.55 26.06 19.77
N ASN A 69 -13.39 27.34 20.13
CA ASN A 69 -12.79 28.34 19.23
C ASN A 69 -11.25 28.38 19.19
N GLU A 70 -10.53 28.12 20.29
CA GLU A 70 -9.05 28.19 20.25
C GLU A 70 -8.42 27.06 19.44
N ASN A 71 -9.01 25.86 19.49
CA ASN A 71 -8.59 24.74 18.66
C ASN A 71 -8.86 24.96 17.16
N VAL A 72 -9.84 25.78 16.78
CA VAL A 72 -10.16 26.07 15.37
C VAL A 72 -9.10 26.96 14.73
N VAL A 73 -8.63 28.00 15.45
CA VAL A 73 -7.64 28.95 14.92
C VAL A 73 -6.27 28.30 14.70
N ALA A 74 -5.81 27.46 15.62
CA ALA A 74 -4.55 26.73 15.47
C ALA A 74 -4.59 25.67 14.35
N ARG A 75 -5.77 25.12 14.02
CA ARG A 75 -5.93 24.01 13.07
C ARG A 75 -6.28 24.44 11.63
N ALA A 76 -6.64 25.69 11.40
CA ALA A 76 -6.72 26.27 10.05
C ALA A 76 -5.34 26.30 9.36
N GLN A 77 -4.25 26.49 10.13
CA GLN A 77 -2.88 26.48 9.63
C GLN A 77 -2.41 25.07 9.21
N LYS A 78 -3.01 23.99 9.74
CA LYS A 78 -2.68 22.59 9.38
C LYS A 78 -3.08 22.16 7.95
N LYS A 79 -3.77 22.98 7.13
CA LYS A 79 -4.01 22.64 5.69
C LYS A 79 -2.71 22.58 4.86
N VAL A 80 -1.60 23.13 5.34
CA VAL A 80 -0.30 23.11 4.65
C VAL A 80 0.54 21.88 5.05
N GLN A 81 0.03 20.66 4.81
CA GLN A 81 0.88 19.47 4.88
C GLN A 81 1.83 19.43 3.68
N LYS A 82 3.13 19.27 3.96
CA LYS A 82 4.20 19.30 2.93
C LYS A 82 4.17 18.03 2.08
N LYS A 83 3.37 18.04 1.01
CA LYS A 83 3.29 16.97 -0.01
C LYS A 83 4.65 16.80 -0.70
N TYR A 84 5.29 15.65 -0.49
CA TYR A 84 6.53 15.31 -1.18
C TYR A 84 6.23 14.97 -2.62
N ARG A 85 6.89 15.67 -3.55
CA ARG A 85 6.85 15.40 -4.99
C ARG A 85 8.24 14.99 -5.43
N GLY A 86 8.41 13.71 -5.79
CA GLY A 86 9.68 13.24 -6.33
C GLY A 86 9.98 13.91 -7.67
N GLY A 87 11.04 14.71 -7.73
CA GLY A 87 11.59 15.20 -9.00
C GLY A 87 12.44 14.14 -9.69
N GLU A 88 12.67 14.31 -10.99
CA GLU A 88 13.68 13.53 -11.70
C GLU A 88 15.09 13.99 -11.35
N ASP A 89 16.00 13.02 -11.26
CA ASP A 89 17.40 13.29 -11.02
C ASP A 89 18.10 13.67 -12.33
N VAL A 90 19.00 14.65 -12.27
CA VAL A 90 19.92 14.96 -13.37
C VAL A 90 21.04 13.94 -13.30
N GLU A 91 21.28 13.19 -14.38
CA GLU A 91 22.41 12.25 -14.42
C GLU A 91 23.75 13.02 -14.40
N GLY A 92 24.63 12.66 -13.45
CA GLY A 92 26.07 12.95 -13.56
C GLY A 92 26.60 14.25 -12.99
N GLN A 93 25.83 15.02 -12.19
CA GLN A 93 26.39 16.16 -11.44
C GLN A 93 25.95 16.19 -9.97
N ILE A 94 26.93 16.05 -9.09
CA ILE A 94 26.84 16.39 -7.67
C ILE A 94 26.65 17.90 -7.55
N ILE A 95 25.63 18.35 -6.81
CA ILE A 95 25.34 19.78 -6.60
C ILE A 95 26.12 20.32 -5.38
N GLU A 96 26.52 19.43 -4.47
CA GLU A 96 27.33 19.69 -3.29
C GLU A 96 28.77 20.13 -3.65
N ASN A 97 29.34 20.99 -2.82
CA ASN A 97 30.67 21.56 -3.01
C ASN A 97 31.77 20.55 -2.61
N VAL A 98 32.00 19.56 -3.47
CA VAL A 98 33.05 18.53 -3.32
C VAL A 98 33.81 18.34 -4.63
N LYS A 99 35.11 18.10 -4.54
CA LYS A 99 35.94 17.76 -5.71
C LYS A 99 36.00 16.24 -5.89
N ARG A 100 35.38 15.71 -6.95
CA ARG A 100 35.57 14.32 -7.38
C ARG A 100 37.03 14.08 -7.76
N VAL A 101 37.57 12.93 -7.36
CA VAL A 101 38.95 12.52 -7.61
C VAL A 101 38.94 11.07 -8.07
N GLU A 102 39.69 10.76 -9.12
CA GLU A 102 39.89 9.37 -9.55
C GLU A 102 40.77 8.65 -8.53
N ARG A 103 40.21 7.62 -7.90
CA ARG A 103 40.86 6.72 -6.95
C ARG A 103 40.22 5.35 -7.11
N GLU A 104 41.03 4.31 -7.28
CA GLU A 104 40.56 2.93 -7.20
C GLU A 104 40.23 2.57 -5.76
N MET A 105 39.05 1.98 -5.57
CA MET A 105 38.58 1.55 -4.26
C MET A 105 39.40 0.35 -3.76
N GLN A 106 40.01 0.48 -2.58
CA GLN A 106 40.79 -0.58 -1.96
C GLN A 106 39.92 -1.47 -1.08
N GLN A 107 40.38 -2.67 -0.71
CA GLN A 107 39.59 -3.56 0.17
C GLN A 107 39.23 -2.88 1.52
N ASN A 108 40.13 -2.09 2.09
CA ASN A 108 39.86 -1.32 3.30
C ASN A 108 38.75 -0.27 3.12
N ASP A 109 38.61 0.31 1.91
CA ASP A 109 37.51 1.22 1.59
C ASP A 109 36.18 0.45 1.51
N VAL A 110 36.18 -0.71 0.83
CA VAL A 110 35.02 -1.62 0.74
C VAL A 110 34.53 -2.02 2.13
N ASP A 111 35.44 -2.43 3.02
CA ASP A 111 35.11 -2.89 4.37
C ASP A 111 34.60 -1.75 5.26
N LEU A 112 35.15 -0.54 5.12
CA LEU A 112 34.65 0.68 5.76
C LEU A 112 33.21 0.97 5.33
N ILE A 113 32.95 1.02 4.02
CA ILE A 113 31.62 1.33 3.48
C ILE A 113 30.61 0.23 3.87
N LYS A 114 30.98 -1.07 3.78
CA LYS A 114 30.13 -2.19 4.23
C LYS A 114 29.74 -2.05 5.70
N LYS A 115 30.66 -1.63 6.56
CA LYS A 115 30.39 -1.38 7.98
C LYS A 115 29.38 -0.24 8.17
N SER A 116 29.55 0.89 7.48
CA SER A 116 28.62 2.03 7.53
C SER A 116 27.23 1.68 6.97
N PHE A 117 27.16 0.93 5.86
CA PHE A 117 25.92 0.46 5.26
C PHE A 117 25.13 -0.46 6.21
N LYS A 118 25.80 -1.41 6.87
CA LYS A 118 25.13 -2.33 7.82
C LYS A 118 24.55 -1.62 9.06
N SER A 119 25.00 -0.40 9.39
CA SER A 119 24.40 0.40 10.47
C SER A 119 23.29 1.35 10.00
N HIS A 120 22.96 1.38 8.70
CA HIS A 120 22.06 2.38 8.12
C HIS A 120 20.72 1.77 7.66
N PHE A 121 19.59 2.36 8.06
CA PHE A 121 18.25 1.79 7.84
C PHE A 121 17.93 1.45 6.36
N VAL A 122 18.41 2.26 5.39
CA VAL A 122 18.20 2.02 3.96
C VAL A 122 18.96 0.80 3.44
N PHE A 123 20.19 0.58 3.94
CA PHE A 123 21.11 -0.43 3.41
C PHE A 123 21.13 -1.72 4.23
N PHE A 124 20.86 -1.65 5.55
CA PHE A 124 20.84 -2.76 6.51
C PHE A 124 20.07 -3.99 6.00
N SER A 125 18.99 -3.78 5.26
CA SER A 125 18.09 -4.85 4.80
C SER A 125 18.42 -5.38 3.40
N LEU A 126 19.54 -4.99 2.79
CA LEU A 126 19.99 -5.46 1.47
C LEU A 126 20.96 -6.66 1.61
N PRO A 127 20.87 -7.68 0.73
CA PRO A 127 21.86 -8.76 0.64
C PRO A 127 23.29 -8.25 0.40
N GLU A 128 24.32 -9.00 0.80
CA GLU A 128 25.72 -8.59 0.58
C GLU A 128 26.07 -8.39 -0.90
N ASP A 129 25.57 -9.25 -1.79
CA ASP A 129 25.74 -9.12 -3.25
C ASP A 129 25.16 -7.77 -3.76
N SER A 130 24.04 -7.32 -3.20
CA SER A 130 23.39 -6.05 -3.51
C SER A 130 24.16 -4.85 -2.95
N LEU A 131 24.70 -4.98 -1.73
CA LEU A 131 25.57 -3.97 -1.13
C LEU A 131 26.88 -3.82 -1.92
N GLN A 132 27.47 -4.92 -2.38
CA GLN A 132 28.67 -4.94 -3.20
C GLN A 132 28.47 -4.15 -4.51
N GLN A 133 27.36 -4.39 -5.22
CA GLN A 133 27.01 -3.63 -6.44
C GLN A 133 26.79 -2.13 -6.18
N LEU A 134 26.23 -1.75 -5.04
CA LEU A 134 26.11 -0.33 -4.65
C LEU A 134 27.47 0.30 -4.38
N ILE A 135 28.37 -0.42 -3.72
CA ILE A 135 29.74 0.02 -3.39
C ILE A 135 30.56 0.23 -4.66
N GLU A 136 30.48 -0.69 -5.62
CA GLU A 136 31.13 -0.59 -6.94
C GLU A 136 30.69 0.64 -7.75
N ASN A 137 29.52 1.20 -7.44
CA ASN A 137 28.99 2.42 -8.04
C ASN A 137 29.30 3.71 -7.26
N MET A 138 30.02 3.63 -6.14
CA MET A 138 30.49 4.81 -5.40
C MET A 138 31.78 5.38 -6.01
N PHE A 139 31.94 6.70 -5.90
CA PHE A 139 33.15 7.39 -6.33
C PHE A 139 33.77 8.19 -5.18
N TYR A 140 35.05 8.52 -5.32
CA TYR A 140 35.79 9.24 -4.30
C TYR A 140 35.73 10.76 -4.51
N CYS A 141 35.56 11.52 -3.43
CA CYS A 141 35.61 12.98 -3.47
C CYS A 141 36.32 13.58 -2.23
N THR A 142 36.71 14.84 -2.33
CA THR A 142 37.52 15.55 -1.33
C THR A 142 37.05 16.99 -1.14
N ILE A 143 37.32 17.56 0.03
CA ILE A 143 37.09 18.97 0.34
C ILE A 143 38.17 19.50 1.29
N LYS A 144 38.44 20.81 1.28
CA LYS A 144 39.44 21.41 2.18
C LYS A 144 38.85 21.77 3.54
N ALA A 145 39.71 21.85 4.54
CA ALA A 145 39.38 22.38 5.86
C ALA A 145 38.74 23.79 5.77
N GLY A 146 37.66 24.00 6.53
CA GLY A 146 36.94 25.27 6.60
C GLY A 146 35.83 25.45 5.56
N GLU A 147 35.78 24.65 4.50
CA GLU A 147 34.76 24.73 3.45
C GLU A 147 33.44 24.04 3.86
N PHE A 148 32.32 24.54 3.34
CA PHE A 148 31.03 23.86 3.46
C PHE A 148 30.88 22.85 2.33
N ILE A 149 30.46 21.63 2.67
CA ILE A 149 30.09 20.56 1.73
C ILE A 149 28.70 20.89 1.16
N PHE A 150 27.78 21.29 2.04
CA PHE A 150 26.49 21.91 1.70
C PHE A 150 25.97 22.73 2.88
N LYS A 151 25.01 23.61 2.62
CA LYS A 151 24.27 24.38 3.62
C LYS A 151 22.82 23.91 3.73
N GLN A 152 22.21 24.12 4.89
CA GLN A 152 20.78 23.93 5.13
C GLN A 152 19.96 24.68 4.06
N GLY A 153 18.91 24.04 3.54
CA GLY A 153 18.10 24.56 2.44
C GLY A 153 18.66 24.32 1.03
N ASN A 154 19.92 23.93 0.85
CA ASN A 154 20.43 23.54 -0.47
C ASN A 154 19.72 22.28 -0.98
N GLN A 155 19.62 22.11 -2.31
CA GLN A 155 19.19 20.83 -2.88
C GLN A 155 20.17 19.72 -2.53
N ALA A 156 19.66 18.50 -2.38
CA ALA A 156 20.44 17.33 -2.01
C ALA A 156 20.50 16.33 -3.18
N SER A 157 21.70 15.95 -3.61
CA SER A 157 21.93 15.04 -4.74
C SER A 157 22.66 13.73 -4.38
N ALA A 158 23.51 13.78 -3.34
CA ALA A 158 24.40 12.67 -2.97
C ALA A 158 24.40 12.35 -1.47
N TYR A 159 24.85 11.14 -1.15
CA TYR A 159 25.16 10.67 0.20
C TYR A 159 26.67 10.43 0.34
N PHE A 160 27.20 10.51 1.56
CA PHE A 160 28.63 10.47 1.84
C PHE A 160 28.96 9.56 3.03
N VAL A 161 30.02 8.77 2.88
CA VAL A 161 30.74 8.05 3.96
C VAL A 161 32.09 8.71 4.15
N ILE A 162 32.45 9.04 5.39
CA ILE A 162 33.72 9.69 5.70
C ILE A 162 34.86 8.65 5.68
N GLU A 163 35.79 8.79 4.74
CA GLU A 163 37.01 7.98 4.68
C GLU A 163 38.15 8.61 5.50
N ARG A 164 38.22 9.94 5.56
CA ARG A 164 39.11 10.67 6.48
C ARG A 164 38.63 12.08 6.77
N GLY A 165 39.15 12.65 7.85
CA GLY A 165 38.89 14.01 8.30
C GLY A 165 37.68 14.09 9.24
N GLU A 166 37.31 15.33 9.57
CA GLU A 166 36.31 15.67 10.58
C GLU A 166 35.30 16.65 10.01
N VAL A 167 34.02 16.41 10.25
CA VAL A 167 32.92 17.17 9.65
C VAL A 167 31.92 17.60 10.71
N GLN A 168 31.62 18.90 10.78
CA GLN A 168 30.65 19.47 11.70
C GLN A 168 29.27 19.60 11.06
N ILE A 169 28.24 19.10 11.76
CA ILE A 169 26.82 19.27 11.43
C ILE A 169 26.28 20.47 12.21
N ILE A 170 25.60 21.37 11.50
CA ILE A 170 25.09 22.65 12.01
C ILE A 170 23.62 22.79 11.58
N ILE A 171 22.69 23.01 12.52
CA ILE A 171 21.26 23.23 12.25
C ILE A 171 20.85 24.57 12.82
N ASN A 172 20.20 25.43 12.01
CA ASN A 172 19.81 26.78 12.40
C ASN A 172 20.99 27.55 13.04
N ASP A 173 22.14 27.50 12.37
CA ASP A 173 23.45 28.04 12.79
C ASP A 173 24.04 27.51 14.12
N ASN A 174 23.38 26.57 14.79
CA ASN A 174 23.87 25.91 15.99
C ASN A 174 24.65 24.62 15.66
N PRO A 175 25.91 24.44 16.12
CA PRO A 175 26.63 23.18 15.97
C PRO A 175 25.96 22.06 16.77
N ILE A 176 25.63 20.95 16.10
CA ILE A 176 24.91 19.82 16.70
C ILE A 176 25.86 18.68 17.07
N ARG A 177 26.73 18.27 16.14
CA ARG A 177 27.71 17.18 16.34
C ARG A 177 28.87 17.27 15.36
N ILE A 178 29.95 16.56 15.66
CA ILE A 178 31.07 16.29 14.75
C ILE A 178 31.01 14.81 14.34
N LEU A 179 31.30 14.54 13.08
CA LEU A 179 31.36 13.22 12.45
C LEU A 179 32.81 12.91 12.04
N TYR A 180 33.18 11.64 12.14
CA TYR A 180 34.54 11.12 11.97
C TYR A 180 34.58 9.99 10.93
N GLN A 181 35.76 9.37 10.73
CA GLN A 181 35.92 8.22 9.82
C GLN A 181 34.91 7.09 10.10
N GLY A 182 34.22 6.64 9.05
CA GLY A 182 33.17 5.63 9.11
C GLY A 182 31.77 6.17 9.39
N ASP A 183 31.64 7.41 9.87
CA ASP A 183 30.34 8.07 9.94
C ASP A 183 29.83 8.43 8.54
N GLN A 184 28.52 8.63 8.46
CA GLN A 184 27.79 8.88 7.24
C GLN A 184 26.90 10.12 7.38
N PHE A 185 26.66 10.80 6.27
CA PHE A 185 25.74 11.94 6.24
C PHE A 185 25.10 12.14 4.87
N GLY A 186 23.90 12.73 4.91
CA GLY A 186 23.16 13.12 3.72
C GLY A 186 22.27 12.03 3.15
N GLU A 187 22.02 10.97 3.90
CA GLU A 187 21.21 9.79 3.61
C GLU A 187 19.80 10.10 3.07
N ILE A 188 19.15 11.14 3.59
CA ILE A 188 17.84 11.62 3.13
C ILE A 188 17.87 11.96 1.62
N ALA A 189 19.03 12.39 1.12
CA ALA A 189 19.24 12.71 -0.30
C ALA A 189 19.13 11.51 -1.24
N LEU A 190 19.31 10.27 -0.77
CA LEU A 190 19.12 9.06 -1.58
C LEU A 190 17.64 8.69 -1.73
N LEU A 191 16.84 9.03 -0.73
CA LEU A 191 15.44 8.63 -0.65
C LEU A 191 14.57 9.54 -1.53
N TYR A 192 14.62 10.86 -1.31
CA TYR A 192 13.78 11.81 -2.04
C TYR A 192 14.51 13.12 -2.37
N ASN A 193 13.88 13.92 -3.23
CA ASN A 193 14.39 15.24 -3.61
C ASN A 193 14.16 16.25 -2.47
N ALA A 194 14.93 16.09 -1.40
CA ALA A 194 14.90 16.91 -0.21
C ALA A 194 15.80 18.15 -0.38
N THR A 195 15.47 19.22 0.33
CA THR A 195 16.48 20.19 0.74
C THR A 195 17.24 19.66 1.95
N ARG A 196 18.51 20.04 2.09
CA ARG A 196 19.36 19.68 3.24
C ARG A 196 18.75 20.23 4.53
N SER A 197 18.52 19.37 5.52
CA SER A 197 18.01 19.72 6.85
C SER A 197 19.07 20.38 7.75
N ALA A 198 20.36 20.19 7.42
CA ALA A 198 21.50 20.74 8.14
C ALA A 198 22.55 21.30 7.18
N SER A 199 23.35 22.25 7.65
CA SER A 199 24.63 22.63 7.04
C SER A 199 25.73 21.68 7.49
N THR A 200 26.66 21.36 6.60
CA THR A 200 27.74 20.39 6.83
C THR A 200 29.06 21.00 6.40
N LYS A 201 29.99 21.17 7.36
CA LYS A 201 31.26 21.90 7.19
C LYS A 201 32.46 21.03 7.53
N ALA A 202 33.48 21.02 6.68
CA ALA A 202 34.73 20.33 6.96
C ALA A 202 35.56 21.11 8.00
N LEU A 203 36.00 20.45 9.07
CA LEU A 203 36.90 21.01 10.07
C LEU A 203 38.38 20.77 9.69
N SER A 204 38.65 19.65 9.03
CA SER A 204 39.96 19.28 8.48
C SER A 204 39.86 18.97 6.98
N ASN A 205 40.96 18.58 6.32
CA ASN A 205 40.92 18.16 4.92
C ASN A 205 40.27 16.78 4.82
N CYS A 206 39.04 16.72 4.33
CA CYS A 206 38.24 15.49 4.34
C CYS A 206 38.27 14.74 3.01
N GLY A 207 38.07 13.43 3.10
CA GLY A 207 37.90 12.51 1.98
C GLY A 207 36.65 11.66 2.21
N PHE A 208 35.87 11.47 1.14
CA PHE A 208 34.58 10.77 1.21
C PHE A 208 34.44 9.77 0.08
N TRP A 209 33.77 8.66 0.37
CA TRP A 209 33.10 7.86 -0.65
C TRP A 209 31.67 8.36 -0.80
N SER A 210 31.24 8.61 -2.03
CA SER A 210 29.94 9.23 -2.31
C SER A 210 29.11 8.39 -3.29
N LEU A 211 27.79 8.43 -3.08
CA LEU A 211 26.79 7.77 -3.92
C LEU A 211 25.72 8.79 -4.33
N GLU A 212 25.50 8.94 -5.63
CA GLU A 212 24.45 9.79 -6.20
C GLU A 212 23.07 9.13 -6.07
N ARG A 213 22.01 9.92 -5.84
CA ARG A 213 20.63 9.41 -5.76
C ARG A 213 20.19 8.68 -7.03
N ALA A 214 20.56 9.21 -8.20
CA ALA A 214 20.21 8.61 -9.49
C ALA A 214 20.78 7.20 -9.60
N THR A 215 22.08 7.07 -9.32
CA THR A 215 22.84 5.81 -9.34
C THR A 215 22.27 4.82 -8.32
N PHE A 216 22.05 5.24 -7.07
CA PHE A 216 21.41 4.38 -6.06
C PHE A 216 20.07 3.82 -6.53
N LYS A 217 19.14 4.67 -6.98
CA LYS A 217 17.82 4.23 -7.47
C LYS A 217 17.93 3.26 -8.65
N LYS A 218 18.81 3.56 -9.62
CA LYS A 218 19.02 2.73 -10.80
C LYS A 218 19.56 1.35 -10.43
N THR A 219 20.61 1.29 -9.60
CA THR A 219 21.19 0.03 -9.13
C THR A 219 20.17 -0.80 -8.33
N ILE A 220 19.39 -0.18 -7.44
CA ILE A 220 18.31 -0.87 -6.72
C ILE A 220 17.20 -1.37 -7.67
N GLU A 221 16.81 -0.58 -8.68
CA GLU A 221 15.83 -0.99 -9.69
C GLU A 221 16.33 -2.20 -10.50
N GLU A 222 17.58 -2.19 -10.94
CA GLU A 222 18.21 -3.29 -11.69
C GLU A 222 18.33 -4.58 -10.85
N ILE A 223 18.78 -4.47 -9.59
CA ILE A 223 18.83 -5.59 -8.63
C ILE A 223 17.43 -6.19 -8.43
N THR A 224 16.45 -5.35 -8.06
CA THR A 224 15.10 -5.79 -7.71
C THR A 224 14.38 -6.41 -8.92
N LEU A 225 14.58 -5.85 -10.12
CA LEU A 225 14.01 -6.38 -11.36
C LEU A 225 14.59 -7.75 -11.70
N LYS A 226 15.91 -7.91 -11.61
CA LYS A 226 16.59 -9.19 -11.85
C LYS A 226 16.15 -10.26 -10.85
N GLU A 227 16.10 -9.94 -9.56
CA GLU A 227 15.63 -10.85 -8.52
C GLU A 227 14.18 -11.28 -8.76
N TYR A 228 13.28 -10.34 -9.07
CA TYR A 228 11.89 -10.65 -9.41
C TYR A 228 11.77 -11.54 -10.65
N ASP A 229 12.48 -11.23 -11.74
CA ASP A 229 12.42 -12.03 -12.98
C ASP A 229 12.91 -13.46 -12.76
N GLU A 230 14.01 -13.64 -12.01
CA GLU A 230 14.51 -14.95 -11.61
C GLU A 230 13.52 -15.69 -10.70
N ASN A 231 12.96 -15.00 -9.69
CA ASN A 231 11.95 -15.55 -8.78
C ASN A 231 10.68 -15.97 -9.53
N ARG A 232 10.17 -15.14 -10.45
CA ARG A 232 8.90 -15.33 -11.14
C ARG A 232 8.98 -16.48 -12.13
N ARG A 233 10.05 -16.55 -12.94
CA ARG A 233 10.34 -17.68 -13.85
C ARG A 233 10.55 -18.99 -13.10
N PHE A 234 11.08 -18.93 -11.88
CA PHE A 234 11.28 -20.10 -11.03
C PHE A 234 9.96 -20.61 -10.44
N ILE A 235 9.12 -19.70 -9.91
CA ILE A 235 7.76 -20.02 -9.43
C ILE A 235 6.95 -20.73 -10.52
N ASP A 236 7.01 -20.27 -11.77
CA ASP A 236 6.29 -20.88 -12.90
C ASP A 236 6.77 -22.29 -13.29
N GLN A 237 7.98 -22.68 -12.89
CA GLN A 237 8.54 -24.01 -13.16
C GLN A 237 8.33 -25.01 -12.03
N VAL A 238 7.90 -24.55 -10.85
CA VAL A 238 7.82 -25.36 -9.63
C VAL A 238 6.38 -25.76 -9.40
N ASN A 239 6.10 -27.07 -9.53
CA ASN A 239 4.74 -27.63 -9.48
C ASN A 239 3.95 -27.26 -8.21
N PHE A 240 4.64 -27.01 -7.08
CA PHE A 240 4.01 -26.53 -5.85
C PHE A 240 3.20 -25.24 -6.06
N PHE A 241 3.65 -24.29 -6.88
CA PHE A 241 2.94 -23.01 -7.08
C PHE A 241 1.84 -23.09 -8.17
N SER A 242 1.61 -24.25 -8.77
CA SER A 242 0.60 -24.43 -9.84
C SER A 242 -0.84 -24.11 -9.40
N PHE A 243 -1.15 -24.21 -8.10
CA PHE A 243 -2.47 -23.89 -7.57
C PHE A 243 -2.77 -22.39 -7.45
N MET A 244 -1.81 -21.52 -7.76
CA MET A 244 -1.90 -20.08 -7.49
C MET A 244 -2.27 -19.25 -8.73
N THR A 245 -3.05 -18.19 -8.51
CA THR A 245 -3.34 -17.19 -9.54
C THR A 245 -2.06 -16.48 -10.01
N SER A 246 -2.08 -15.76 -11.13
CA SER A 246 -0.91 -14.94 -11.51
C SER A 246 -0.62 -13.91 -10.43
N GLU A 247 -1.64 -13.22 -9.94
CA GLU A 247 -1.52 -12.19 -8.89
C GLU A 247 -0.85 -12.75 -7.63
N GLN A 248 -1.26 -13.93 -7.15
CA GLN A 248 -0.61 -14.61 -6.02
C GLN A 248 0.85 -14.99 -6.30
N ARG A 249 1.17 -15.44 -7.53
CA ARG A 249 2.54 -15.74 -7.94
C ARG A 249 3.41 -14.48 -8.08
N ASP A 250 2.83 -13.37 -8.50
CA ASP A 250 3.48 -12.06 -8.57
C ASP A 250 3.78 -11.54 -7.15
N MET A 251 2.81 -11.63 -6.23
CA MET A 251 2.98 -11.31 -4.80
C MET A 251 4.07 -12.15 -4.15
N ILE A 252 4.09 -13.47 -4.37
CA ILE A 252 5.17 -14.32 -3.86
C ILE A 252 6.51 -13.95 -4.52
N GLY A 253 6.55 -13.77 -5.84
CA GLY A 253 7.78 -13.41 -6.57
C GLY A 253 8.45 -12.12 -6.06
N HIS A 254 7.65 -11.18 -5.56
CA HIS A 254 8.11 -9.97 -4.88
C HIS A 254 8.64 -10.19 -3.46
N ALA A 255 8.16 -11.22 -2.75
CA ALA A 255 8.52 -11.51 -1.36
C ALA A 255 9.57 -12.63 -1.21
N LEU A 256 9.90 -13.35 -2.29
CA LEU A 256 10.89 -14.44 -2.28
C LEU A 256 12.31 -13.92 -2.05
N ILE A 257 12.91 -14.32 -0.94
CA ILE A 257 14.33 -14.10 -0.65
C ILE A 257 15.12 -15.32 -1.14
N THR A 258 16.15 -15.07 -1.97
CA THR A 258 17.11 -16.11 -2.37
C THR A 258 18.23 -16.17 -1.34
N THR A 259 18.42 -17.33 -0.71
CA THR A 259 19.49 -17.57 0.25
C THR A 259 20.58 -18.43 -0.41
N LYS A 260 21.85 -18.07 -0.16
CA LYS A 260 23.03 -18.78 -0.65
C LYS A 260 23.65 -19.62 0.49
N PHE A 261 24.02 -20.85 0.18
CA PHE A 261 24.70 -21.78 1.07
C PHE A 261 25.98 -22.29 0.42
N ASN A 262 27.07 -22.30 1.17
CA ASN A 262 28.38 -22.76 0.70
C ASN A 262 28.49 -24.30 0.81
N PRO A 263 29.38 -24.94 0.02
CA PRO A 263 29.63 -26.38 0.13
C PRO A 263 29.91 -26.80 1.59
N GLY A 264 29.27 -27.86 2.04
CA GLY A 264 29.39 -28.39 3.41
C GLY A 264 28.56 -27.66 4.47
N GLN A 265 27.85 -26.57 4.14
CA GLN A 265 26.98 -25.86 5.08
C GLN A 265 25.64 -26.60 5.27
N ASN A 266 25.19 -26.73 6.51
CA ASN A 266 23.83 -27.22 6.78
C ASN A 266 22.81 -26.11 6.49
N ILE A 267 21.76 -26.46 5.74
CA ILE A 267 20.63 -25.57 5.41
C ILE A 267 19.57 -25.65 6.50
N VAL A 268 19.29 -26.87 6.97
CA VAL A 268 18.48 -27.19 8.16
C VAL A 268 19.05 -28.44 8.82
N ASN A 269 18.94 -28.58 10.13
CA ASN A 269 19.41 -29.74 10.90
C ASN A 269 18.23 -30.62 11.31
N GLU A 270 18.47 -31.93 11.49
CA GLU A 270 17.50 -32.83 12.11
C GLU A 270 17.17 -32.37 13.54
N GLY A 271 15.88 -32.34 13.89
CA GLY A 271 15.40 -31.84 15.18
C GLY A 271 15.08 -30.34 15.22
N ASP A 272 15.56 -29.52 14.27
CA ASP A 272 15.22 -28.10 14.19
C ASP A 272 13.70 -27.89 14.09
N GLN A 273 13.18 -26.79 14.62
CA GLN A 273 11.77 -26.44 14.43
C GLN A 273 11.49 -26.18 12.93
N ALA A 274 10.51 -26.90 12.37
CA ALA A 274 10.19 -26.82 10.96
C ALA A 274 9.27 -25.61 10.68
N ASP A 275 9.87 -24.45 10.47
CA ASP A 275 9.18 -23.18 10.22
C ASP A 275 9.21 -22.70 8.76
N SER A 276 10.04 -23.31 7.90
CA SER A 276 10.37 -22.78 6.57
C SER A 276 10.39 -23.86 5.48
N PHE A 277 9.90 -23.52 4.30
CA PHE A 277 9.96 -24.31 3.08
C PHE A 277 11.11 -23.83 2.19
N TYR A 278 11.79 -24.76 1.51
CA TYR A 278 12.90 -24.43 0.63
C TYR A 278 12.70 -25.05 -0.75
N VAL A 279 13.04 -24.29 -1.79
CA VAL A 279 13.09 -24.80 -3.17
C VAL A 279 14.45 -24.44 -3.77
N ILE A 280 15.13 -25.43 -4.34
CA ILE A 280 16.49 -25.29 -4.83
C ILE A 280 16.47 -24.60 -6.21
N LYS A 281 17.05 -23.40 -6.31
CA LYS A 281 17.27 -22.70 -7.60
C LYS A 281 18.43 -23.31 -8.36
N SER A 282 19.56 -23.56 -7.68
CA SER A 282 20.77 -24.14 -8.26
C SER A 282 21.62 -24.86 -7.21
N GLY A 283 22.48 -25.76 -7.68
CA GLY A 283 23.33 -26.61 -6.83
C GLY A 283 22.70 -27.94 -6.46
N GLN A 284 23.39 -28.70 -5.61
CA GLN A 284 22.93 -29.98 -5.06
C GLN A 284 23.02 -30.01 -3.54
N VAL A 285 22.05 -30.66 -2.91
CA VAL A 285 21.99 -30.91 -1.46
C VAL A 285 21.93 -32.40 -1.17
N GLN A 286 22.43 -32.78 0.00
CA GLN A 286 22.32 -34.10 0.61
C GLN A 286 21.32 -34.06 1.76
N ILE A 287 20.38 -34.98 1.78
CA ILE A 287 19.50 -35.22 2.93
C ILE A 287 20.10 -36.36 3.76
N LEU A 288 20.42 -36.10 5.01
CA LEU A 288 21.01 -37.04 5.96
C LEU A 288 20.08 -37.24 7.17
N LYS A 289 20.02 -38.47 7.68
CA LYS A 289 19.34 -38.78 8.95
C LYS A 289 20.34 -39.44 9.88
N GLY A 290 20.66 -38.78 11.00
CA GLY A 290 21.99 -38.91 11.59
C GLY A 290 23.08 -38.74 10.52
N ASP A 291 24.07 -39.62 10.53
CA ASP A 291 25.16 -39.63 9.53
C ASP A 291 24.79 -40.33 8.20
N LYS A 292 23.59 -40.91 8.08
CA LYS A 292 23.21 -41.72 6.92
C LYS A 292 22.58 -40.86 5.82
N LEU A 293 23.23 -40.80 4.66
CA LEU A 293 22.67 -40.22 3.43
C LEU A 293 21.39 -40.98 3.03
N ILE A 294 20.27 -40.25 2.94
CA ILE A 294 18.98 -40.76 2.45
C ILE A 294 18.86 -40.54 0.93
N ARG A 295 19.08 -39.31 0.46
CA ARG A 295 19.00 -38.95 -0.97
C ARG A 295 19.75 -37.65 -1.26
N LYS A 296 20.01 -37.41 -2.54
CA LYS A 296 20.42 -36.09 -3.06
C LYS A 296 19.24 -35.40 -3.74
N MET A 297 19.25 -34.08 -3.77
CA MET A 297 18.25 -33.23 -4.44
C MET A 297 18.95 -32.08 -5.17
N GLY A 298 18.40 -31.64 -6.29
CA GLY A 298 18.98 -30.64 -7.17
C GLY A 298 18.02 -29.50 -7.53
N ALA A 299 18.37 -28.71 -8.54
CA ALA A 299 17.53 -27.60 -8.98
C ALA A 299 16.08 -28.04 -9.31
N LYS A 300 15.10 -27.21 -8.91
CA LYS A 300 13.65 -27.42 -8.95
C LYS A 300 13.08 -28.37 -7.89
N ASP A 301 13.90 -29.16 -7.21
CA ASP A 301 13.43 -29.94 -6.07
C ASP A 301 13.13 -29.03 -4.86
N SER A 302 12.20 -29.46 -4.02
CA SER A 302 11.78 -28.77 -2.80
C SER A 302 11.84 -29.66 -1.56
N PHE A 303 11.99 -29.05 -0.39
CA PHE A 303 11.97 -29.75 0.88
C PHE A 303 11.38 -28.91 2.00
N GLY A 304 10.74 -29.59 2.95
CA GLY A 304 10.11 -28.96 4.10
C GLY A 304 8.69 -28.45 3.82
N GLU A 305 7.97 -29.01 2.85
CA GLU A 305 6.55 -28.73 2.59
C GLU A 305 5.72 -28.90 3.88
N GLN A 306 6.01 -29.95 4.66
CA GLN A 306 5.33 -30.24 5.92
C GLN A 306 5.48 -29.10 6.96
N ALA A 307 6.55 -28.31 6.87
CA ALA A 307 6.79 -27.11 7.66
C ALA A 307 5.81 -25.97 7.38
N LEU A 308 4.95 -26.08 6.35
CA LEU A 308 3.94 -25.11 6.00
C LEU A 308 2.55 -25.43 6.59
N TYR A 309 2.28 -26.70 6.87
CA TYR A 309 0.95 -27.16 7.30
C TYR A 309 0.87 -27.39 8.81
N GLU A 310 1.92 -27.96 9.42
CA GLU A 310 1.88 -28.42 10.81
C GLU A 310 3.12 -27.99 11.59
N LYS A 311 2.96 -27.61 12.87
CA LYS A 311 4.12 -27.42 13.76
C LYS A 311 4.80 -28.79 13.94
N SER A 312 5.97 -28.93 13.35
CA SER A 312 6.75 -30.17 13.27
C SER A 312 8.23 -29.85 13.48
N VAL A 313 9.05 -30.88 13.63
CA VAL A 313 10.52 -30.77 13.62
C VAL A 313 11.06 -31.37 12.32
N ARG A 314 12.26 -30.94 11.90
CA ARG A 314 12.93 -31.50 10.72
C ARG A 314 13.27 -32.97 10.97
N GLY A 315 12.73 -33.87 10.17
CA GLY A 315 13.00 -35.31 10.26
C GLY A 315 14.32 -35.78 9.65
N ALA A 316 15.14 -34.84 9.16
CA ALA A 316 16.46 -35.05 8.54
C ALA A 316 17.22 -33.71 8.42
N THR A 317 18.55 -33.78 8.45
CA THR A 317 19.47 -32.67 8.11
C THR A 317 19.55 -32.52 6.60
N VAL A 318 19.56 -31.29 6.09
CA VAL A 318 19.85 -30.99 4.68
C VAL A 318 21.13 -30.19 4.58
N LYS A 319 22.13 -30.71 3.86
CA LYS A 319 23.48 -30.15 3.75
C LYS A 319 23.81 -29.82 2.29
N ALA A 320 24.38 -28.66 2.04
CA ALA A 320 24.84 -28.28 0.71
C ALA A 320 26.05 -29.13 0.28
N GLU A 321 26.00 -29.77 -0.89
CA GLU A 321 27.11 -30.52 -1.47
C GLU A 321 27.95 -29.63 -2.38
N THR A 322 27.29 -28.79 -3.19
CA THR A 322 27.91 -27.72 -3.98
C THR A 322 27.65 -26.36 -3.34
N GLU A 323 28.04 -25.28 -4.00
CA GLU A 323 27.36 -24.00 -3.77
C GLU A 323 25.88 -24.19 -4.12
N VAL A 324 24.98 -23.82 -3.21
CA VAL A 324 23.52 -23.97 -3.37
C VAL A 324 22.87 -22.61 -3.23
N LYS A 325 21.97 -22.30 -4.17
CA LYS A 325 21.02 -21.19 -4.03
C LYS A 325 19.64 -21.79 -3.89
N CYS A 326 18.93 -21.43 -2.83
CA CYS A 326 17.54 -21.82 -2.63
C CYS A 326 16.68 -20.61 -2.30
N VAL A 327 15.44 -20.65 -2.78
CA VAL A 327 14.39 -19.78 -2.26
C VAL A 327 14.01 -20.31 -0.89
N ALA A 328 14.12 -19.47 0.13
CA ALA A 328 13.61 -19.75 1.47
C ALA A 328 12.24 -19.08 1.62
N LEU A 329 11.25 -19.85 2.02
CA LEU A 329 9.87 -19.39 2.18
C LEU A 329 9.38 -19.77 3.58
N GLY A 330 9.62 -18.85 4.53
CA GLY A 330 9.18 -19.00 5.91
C GLY A 330 7.65 -19.11 5.99
N ARG A 331 7.15 -20.02 6.85
CA ARG A 331 5.73 -20.22 7.11
C ARG A 331 5.06 -18.91 7.43
N GLU A 332 5.64 -18.09 8.31
CA GLU A 332 5.08 -16.78 8.64
C GLU A 332 4.89 -15.87 7.42
N ASN A 333 5.84 -15.82 6.49
CA ASN A 333 5.72 -14.96 5.30
C ASN A 333 4.70 -15.55 4.31
N LEU A 334 4.71 -16.88 4.11
CA LEU A 334 3.68 -17.54 3.29
C LEU A 334 2.28 -17.38 3.91
N THR A 335 2.18 -17.43 5.23
CA THR A 335 0.97 -17.24 6.02
C THR A 335 0.51 -15.78 6.02
N LYS A 336 1.42 -14.81 5.92
CA LYS A 336 1.07 -13.40 5.74
C LYS A 336 0.55 -13.15 4.32
N ILE A 337 1.27 -13.63 3.30
CA ILE A 337 0.95 -13.41 1.87
C ILE A 337 -0.31 -14.17 1.43
N LEU A 338 -0.46 -15.41 1.88
CA LEU A 338 -1.56 -16.29 1.50
C LEU A 338 -2.59 -16.38 2.64
N GLY A 339 -2.17 -16.75 3.84
CA GLY A 339 -3.05 -16.89 5.03
C GLY A 339 -2.61 -18.01 5.99
N ASP A 340 -3.13 -18.01 7.22
CA ASP A 340 -2.82 -18.99 8.30
C ASP A 340 -3.02 -20.47 7.92
N LYS A 341 -3.67 -20.74 6.79
CA LYS A 341 -4.01 -22.08 6.29
C LYS A 341 -3.75 -22.16 4.79
N ILE A 342 -2.52 -22.45 4.39
CA ILE A 342 -2.17 -22.65 2.97
C ILE A 342 -3.07 -23.72 2.32
N GLN A 343 -3.41 -24.76 3.08
CA GLN A 343 -4.39 -25.78 2.67
C GLN A 343 -5.78 -25.19 2.36
N LEU A 344 -6.29 -24.26 3.18
CA LEU A 344 -7.55 -23.54 2.91
C LEU A 344 -7.48 -22.73 1.61
N ILE A 345 -6.29 -22.31 1.17
CA ILE A 345 -6.11 -21.45 0.00
C ILE A 345 -5.98 -22.28 -1.26
N ILE A 346 -5.27 -23.41 -1.18
CA ILE A 346 -5.36 -24.50 -2.17
C ILE A 346 -6.83 -24.86 -2.37
N PHE A 347 -7.57 -25.08 -1.29
CA PHE A 347 -8.99 -25.40 -1.34
C PHE A 347 -9.87 -24.25 -1.87
N ASN A 348 -9.63 -22.99 -1.49
CA ASN A 348 -10.35 -21.83 -2.02
C ASN A 348 -10.09 -21.64 -3.52
N ASN A 349 -8.86 -21.85 -3.99
CA ASN A 349 -8.54 -21.77 -5.42
C ASN A 349 -9.18 -22.94 -6.19
N ILE A 350 -9.19 -24.15 -5.64
CA ILE A 350 -9.94 -25.29 -6.21
C ILE A 350 -11.44 -24.98 -6.25
N MET A 351 -12.02 -24.36 -5.21
CA MET A 351 -13.41 -23.90 -5.22
C MET A 351 -13.66 -22.89 -6.32
N ARG A 352 -12.85 -21.82 -6.43
CA ARG A 352 -12.93 -20.82 -7.51
C ARG A 352 -12.91 -21.47 -8.89
N TRP A 353 -11.95 -22.34 -9.16
CA TRP A 353 -11.87 -23.09 -10.43
C TRP A 353 -13.08 -24.01 -10.67
N SER A 354 -13.66 -24.58 -9.62
CA SER A 354 -14.87 -25.40 -9.73
C SER A 354 -16.09 -24.55 -10.07
N PHE A 355 -16.17 -23.34 -9.50
CA PHE A 355 -17.23 -22.38 -9.80
C PHE A 355 -17.12 -21.83 -11.22
N GLU A 356 -15.91 -21.57 -11.72
CA GLU A 356 -15.66 -21.15 -13.10
C GLU A 356 -16.05 -22.22 -14.14
N LYS A 357 -15.90 -23.50 -13.80
CA LYS A 357 -16.36 -24.63 -14.63
C LYS A 357 -17.87 -24.87 -14.60
N SER A 358 -18.54 -24.55 -13.48
CA SER A 358 -19.99 -24.72 -13.36
C SER A 358 -20.72 -23.71 -14.26
N GLU A 359 -21.56 -24.21 -15.17
CA GLU A 359 -22.42 -23.37 -16.02
C GLU A 359 -23.34 -22.44 -15.22
N ILE A 360 -23.61 -22.76 -13.95
CA ILE A 360 -24.50 -22.01 -13.07
C ILE A 360 -23.71 -21.03 -12.21
N LEU A 361 -22.70 -21.53 -11.48
CA LEU A 361 -21.98 -20.70 -10.50
C LEU A 361 -21.11 -19.63 -11.17
N LYS A 362 -20.59 -19.87 -12.39
CA LYS A 362 -19.84 -18.86 -13.16
C LYS A 362 -20.63 -17.60 -13.52
N GLN A 363 -21.96 -17.62 -13.37
CA GLN A 363 -22.84 -16.46 -13.62
C GLN A 363 -23.03 -15.55 -12.39
N LEU A 364 -22.58 -16.00 -11.21
CA LEU A 364 -22.61 -15.19 -9.99
C LEU A 364 -21.53 -14.09 -10.01
N THR A 365 -21.74 -13.04 -9.22
CA THR A 365 -20.69 -12.01 -9.01
C THR A 365 -19.50 -12.61 -8.27
N LYS A 366 -18.31 -12.04 -8.47
CA LYS A 366 -17.09 -12.47 -7.78
C LYS A 366 -17.24 -12.31 -6.26
N ILE A 367 -17.88 -11.25 -5.77
CA ILE A 367 -18.18 -11.11 -4.33
C ILE A 367 -19.05 -12.27 -3.81
N GLN A 368 -20.09 -12.70 -4.55
CA GLN A 368 -20.90 -13.86 -4.15
C GLN A 368 -20.05 -15.14 -4.09
N LEU A 369 -19.18 -15.39 -5.07
CA LEU A 369 -18.28 -16.56 -5.10
C LEU A 369 -17.27 -16.56 -3.94
N GLU A 370 -16.73 -15.40 -3.57
CA GLU A 370 -15.88 -15.26 -2.37
C GLU A 370 -16.68 -15.53 -1.08
N LYS A 371 -17.91 -14.99 -0.97
CA LYS A 371 -18.79 -15.28 0.18
C LYS A 371 -19.19 -16.76 0.26
N ILE A 372 -19.39 -17.45 -0.85
CA ILE A 372 -19.59 -18.91 -0.89
C ILE A 372 -18.35 -19.62 -0.33
N SER A 373 -17.16 -19.30 -0.84
CA SER A 373 -15.89 -19.89 -0.42
C SER A 373 -15.65 -19.72 1.09
N GLN A 374 -15.97 -18.55 1.63
CA GLN A 374 -15.81 -18.23 3.06
C GLN A 374 -16.85 -18.88 3.99
N LYS A 375 -18.04 -19.24 3.48
CA LYS A 375 -19.11 -19.89 4.27
C LYS A 375 -19.14 -21.41 4.11
N ALA A 376 -18.46 -21.96 3.11
CA ALA A 376 -18.32 -23.40 2.94
C ALA A 376 -17.55 -24.05 4.09
N ARG A 377 -18.01 -25.22 4.55
CA ARG A 377 -17.33 -26.04 5.54
C ARG A 377 -16.42 -27.03 4.84
N ILE A 378 -15.17 -27.13 5.27
CA ILE A 378 -14.21 -28.07 4.72
C ILE A 378 -14.08 -29.24 5.68
N GLU A 379 -14.46 -30.42 5.21
CA GLU A 379 -14.67 -31.61 6.02
C GLU A 379 -13.96 -32.82 5.37
N ASN A 380 -13.39 -33.71 6.20
CA ASN A 380 -12.77 -34.95 5.74
C ASN A 380 -13.82 -36.07 5.71
N PHE A 381 -13.83 -36.87 4.66
CA PHE A 381 -14.75 -37.98 4.46
C PHE A 381 -13.98 -39.28 4.22
N LYS A 382 -14.54 -40.39 4.71
CA LYS A 382 -13.93 -41.72 4.60
C LYS A 382 -14.44 -42.47 3.37
N LYS A 383 -13.64 -43.41 2.87
CA LYS A 383 -14.08 -44.36 1.83
C LYS A 383 -15.43 -45.01 2.18
N GLY A 384 -16.34 -45.07 1.21
CA GLY A 384 -17.68 -45.63 1.36
C GLY A 384 -18.67 -44.74 2.12
N GLN A 385 -18.26 -43.52 2.53
CA GLN A 385 -19.18 -42.59 3.17
C GLN A 385 -20.11 -41.95 2.12
N VAL A 386 -21.41 -42.13 2.31
CA VAL A 386 -22.46 -41.54 1.47
C VAL A 386 -22.55 -40.04 1.73
N ILE A 387 -22.44 -39.24 0.67
CA ILE A 387 -22.50 -37.78 0.71
C ILE A 387 -23.88 -37.28 0.28
N PHE A 388 -24.48 -37.95 -0.69
CA PHE A 388 -25.82 -37.70 -1.21
C PHE A 388 -26.58 -39.02 -1.24
N GLU A 389 -27.78 -39.07 -0.68
CA GLU A 389 -28.61 -40.28 -0.68
C GLU A 389 -29.52 -40.33 -1.91
N SER A 390 -29.77 -41.55 -2.40
CA SER A 390 -30.79 -41.79 -3.44
C SER A 390 -32.18 -41.41 -2.94
N ASN A 391 -33.03 -40.91 -3.85
CA ASN A 391 -34.43 -40.57 -3.58
C ASN A 391 -34.64 -39.52 -2.47
N LYS A 392 -33.62 -38.72 -2.14
CA LYS A 392 -33.75 -37.51 -1.32
C LYS A 392 -33.56 -36.24 -2.16
N PRO A 393 -34.20 -35.12 -1.80
CA PRO A 393 -33.93 -33.84 -2.46
C PRO A 393 -32.52 -33.36 -2.12
N CYS A 394 -31.88 -32.67 -3.07
CA CYS A 394 -30.59 -32.04 -2.81
C CYS A 394 -30.77 -30.76 -1.97
N ASP A 395 -30.00 -30.60 -0.89
CA ASP A 395 -30.10 -29.49 0.08
C ASP A 395 -28.81 -28.66 0.24
N LYS A 396 -27.75 -29.07 -0.47
CA LYS A 396 -26.39 -28.53 -0.33
C LYS A 396 -25.60 -28.62 -1.64
N LEU A 397 -24.71 -27.66 -1.84
CA LEU A 397 -23.66 -27.70 -2.84
C LEU A 397 -22.42 -28.36 -2.23
N VAL A 398 -21.78 -29.23 -2.98
CA VAL A 398 -20.52 -29.89 -2.64
C VAL A 398 -19.47 -29.58 -3.70
N VAL A 399 -18.27 -29.20 -3.28
CA VAL A 399 -17.08 -29.13 -4.15
C VAL A 399 -16.09 -30.20 -3.71
N VAL A 400 -15.59 -30.99 -4.65
CA VAL A 400 -14.57 -32.02 -4.38
C VAL A 400 -13.20 -31.37 -4.36
N LEU A 401 -12.61 -31.27 -3.16
CA LEU A 401 -11.28 -30.67 -2.96
C LEU A 401 -10.18 -31.73 -3.11
N GLU A 402 -10.44 -32.93 -2.60
CA GLU A 402 -9.61 -34.13 -2.72
C GLU A 402 -10.47 -35.40 -2.76
N GLY A 403 -10.02 -36.42 -3.49
CA GLY A 403 -10.76 -37.65 -3.71
C GLY A 403 -11.69 -37.62 -4.94
N VAL A 404 -12.61 -38.58 -4.98
CA VAL A 404 -13.60 -38.79 -6.04
C VAL A 404 -14.90 -39.28 -5.41
N LEU A 405 -16.02 -38.67 -5.81
CA LEU A 405 -17.37 -39.19 -5.57
C LEU A 405 -17.78 -40.08 -6.75
N ILE A 406 -18.48 -41.17 -6.48
CA ILE A 406 -19.10 -42.03 -7.50
C ILE A 406 -20.55 -42.34 -7.13
N ASN A 407 -21.42 -42.56 -8.12
CA ASN A 407 -22.77 -43.07 -7.92
C ASN A 407 -22.94 -44.49 -8.50
N SER A 408 -24.11 -45.09 -8.26
CA SER A 408 -24.45 -46.44 -8.75
C SER A 408 -24.51 -46.57 -10.28
N LYS A 409 -24.54 -45.46 -11.03
CA LYS A 409 -24.47 -45.41 -12.50
C LYS A 409 -23.04 -45.25 -13.05
N GLN A 410 -22.02 -45.24 -12.16
CA GLN A 410 -20.62 -44.93 -12.45
C GLN A 410 -20.33 -43.52 -12.97
N GLU A 411 -21.25 -42.58 -12.74
CA GLU A 411 -20.92 -41.16 -12.90
C GLU A 411 -20.00 -40.74 -11.75
N SER A 412 -18.94 -39.97 -12.06
CA SER A 412 -17.94 -39.57 -11.07
C SER A 412 -17.76 -38.06 -11.00
N VAL A 413 -17.63 -37.53 -9.78
CA VAL A 413 -17.28 -36.13 -9.52
C VAL A 413 -15.90 -36.12 -8.87
N SER A 414 -14.91 -35.66 -9.62
CA SER A 414 -13.50 -35.64 -9.23
C SER A 414 -13.05 -34.28 -8.73
N LYS A 415 -11.84 -34.23 -8.16
CA LYS A 415 -11.19 -33.00 -7.66
C LYS A 415 -11.31 -31.81 -8.63
N GLY A 416 -11.78 -30.67 -8.12
CA GLY A 416 -11.98 -29.46 -8.90
C GLY A 416 -13.25 -29.44 -9.75
N SER A 417 -14.27 -30.19 -9.31
CA SER A 417 -15.64 -30.17 -9.82
C SER A 417 -16.62 -30.07 -8.65
N CYS A 418 -17.85 -29.61 -8.93
CA CYS A 418 -18.93 -29.53 -7.95
C CYS A 418 -20.12 -30.43 -8.30
N PHE A 419 -20.97 -30.66 -7.31
CA PHE A 419 -22.27 -31.32 -7.45
C PHE A 419 -23.28 -30.67 -6.51
N GLY A 420 -24.53 -30.55 -6.97
CA GLY A 420 -25.61 -29.85 -6.28
C GLY A 420 -26.02 -28.58 -7.03
N ASP A 421 -25.09 -27.91 -7.71
CA ASP A 421 -25.36 -26.67 -8.44
C ASP A 421 -26.48 -26.81 -9.48
N GLN A 422 -26.61 -27.97 -10.13
CA GLN A 422 -27.69 -28.25 -11.07
C GLN A 422 -29.09 -28.13 -10.45
N PHE A 423 -29.24 -28.47 -9.17
CA PHE A 423 -30.51 -28.39 -8.43
C PHE A 423 -30.81 -26.98 -7.88
N LEU A 424 -29.94 -25.99 -8.10
CA LEU A 424 -30.23 -24.58 -7.80
C LEU A 424 -31.16 -23.94 -8.85
N LYS A 425 -31.28 -24.55 -10.03
CA LYS A 425 -32.30 -24.17 -11.03
C LYS A 425 -33.68 -24.53 -10.50
N LYS A 426 -34.64 -23.61 -10.64
CA LYS A 426 -36.02 -23.75 -10.15
C LYS A 426 -36.74 -24.99 -10.68
N GLU A 427 -36.48 -25.37 -11.93
CA GLU A 427 -37.01 -26.58 -12.58
C GLU A 427 -36.57 -27.88 -11.90
N LEU A 428 -35.40 -27.86 -11.25
CA LEU A 428 -34.79 -29.02 -10.57
C LEU A 428 -34.77 -28.86 -9.05
N TYR A 429 -35.20 -27.72 -8.51
CA TYR A 429 -35.17 -27.44 -7.09
C TYR A 429 -36.16 -28.34 -6.34
N GLY A 430 -35.66 -29.10 -5.35
CA GLY A 430 -36.44 -30.11 -4.63
C GLY A 430 -36.69 -31.41 -5.40
N SER A 431 -36.20 -31.53 -6.65
CA SER A 431 -36.17 -32.82 -7.36
C SER A 431 -35.28 -33.83 -6.62
N LEU A 432 -35.61 -35.12 -6.75
CA LEU A 432 -34.91 -36.19 -6.03
C LEU A 432 -33.62 -36.60 -6.76
N ILE A 433 -32.57 -36.87 -5.99
CA ILE A 433 -31.31 -37.40 -6.50
C ILE A 433 -31.54 -38.87 -6.92
N GLU A 434 -31.52 -39.15 -8.23
CA GLU A 434 -31.82 -40.48 -8.78
C GLU A 434 -30.89 -41.59 -8.25
N SER A 435 -29.61 -41.28 -8.09
CA SER A 435 -28.58 -42.18 -7.59
C SER A 435 -27.66 -41.45 -6.62
N GLY A 436 -27.60 -41.93 -5.38
CA GLY A 436 -26.73 -41.37 -4.34
C GLY A 436 -25.25 -41.44 -4.70
N PHE A 437 -24.47 -40.52 -4.13
CA PHE A 437 -23.01 -40.44 -4.32
C PHE A 437 -22.27 -40.78 -3.03
N GLU A 438 -21.24 -41.61 -3.15
CA GLU A 438 -20.33 -42.01 -2.06
C GLU A 438 -18.86 -41.77 -2.41
N MET A 439 -18.01 -41.73 -1.40
CA MET A 439 -16.56 -41.55 -1.53
C MET A 439 -15.85 -42.83 -1.99
N VAL A 440 -15.16 -42.79 -3.13
CA VAL A 440 -14.37 -43.94 -3.67
C VAL A 440 -13.16 -44.29 -2.77
N GLY A 441 -12.60 -43.29 -2.10
CA GLY A 441 -11.50 -43.37 -1.15
C GLY A 441 -11.62 -42.25 -0.12
N ASP A 442 -10.68 -42.17 0.83
CA ASP A 442 -10.63 -41.01 1.73
C ASP A 442 -10.40 -39.71 0.93
N GLY A 443 -11.03 -38.62 1.35
CA GLY A 443 -10.94 -37.33 0.66
C GLY A 443 -11.53 -36.16 1.43
N VAL A 444 -11.54 -35.00 0.79
CA VAL A 444 -11.90 -33.71 1.41
C VAL A 444 -12.91 -32.99 0.54
N LEU A 445 -14.00 -32.54 1.13
CA LEU A 445 -15.07 -31.83 0.43
C LEU A 445 -15.32 -30.47 1.09
N ALA A 446 -15.67 -29.48 0.27
CA ALA A 446 -16.27 -28.23 0.71
C ALA A 446 -17.80 -28.34 0.60
N THR A 447 -18.53 -28.12 1.69
CA THR A 447 -19.98 -28.26 1.78
C THR A 447 -20.65 -26.92 2.14
N ILE A 448 -21.73 -26.55 1.46
CA ILE A 448 -22.53 -25.36 1.80
C ILE A 448 -24.01 -25.61 1.56
N THR A 449 -24.86 -25.32 2.54
CA THR A 449 -26.31 -25.56 2.43
C THR A 449 -26.98 -24.53 1.53
N TYR A 450 -28.09 -24.91 0.89
CA TYR A 450 -28.87 -24.01 0.04
C TYR A 450 -29.42 -22.81 0.80
N GLN A 451 -29.78 -22.98 2.08
CA GLN A 451 -30.16 -21.88 2.96
C GLN A 451 -29.03 -20.83 3.09
N ALA A 452 -27.77 -21.27 3.15
CA ALA A 452 -26.62 -20.35 3.18
C ALA A 452 -26.38 -19.70 1.81
N LEU A 453 -26.52 -20.46 0.71
CA LEU A 453 -26.42 -19.93 -0.65
C LEU A 453 -27.47 -18.86 -0.93
N PHE A 454 -28.76 -19.12 -0.69
CA PHE A 454 -29.83 -18.14 -0.91
C PHE A 454 -29.66 -16.88 -0.06
N LYS A 455 -29.07 -16.99 1.14
CA LYS A 455 -28.69 -15.82 1.95
C LYS A 455 -27.56 -15.00 1.32
N ILE A 456 -26.59 -15.63 0.66
CA ILE A 456 -25.51 -14.95 -0.08
C ILE A 456 -26.04 -14.33 -1.38
N PHE A 457 -26.98 -15.00 -2.04
CA PHE A 457 -27.64 -14.53 -3.27
C PHE A 457 -28.58 -13.35 -3.00
N GLY A 458 -29.18 -13.29 -1.81
CA GLY A 458 -30.23 -12.32 -1.46
C GLY A 458 -31.62 -12.75 -1.92
N GLY A 459 -31.83 -14.03 -2.21
CA GLY A 459 -33.03 -14.60 -2.79
C GLY A 459 -32.77 -15.96 -3.43
N ASP A 460 -33.67 -16.41 -4.29
CA ASP A 460 -33.43 -17.55 -5.19
C ASP A 460 -32.40 -17.21 -6.28
N LEU A 461 -31.94 -18.23 -7.00
CA LEU A 461 -30.92 -18.09 -8.04
C LEU A 461 -31.40 -17.20 -9.21
N GLU A 462 -32.65 -17.33 -9.69
CA GLU A 462 -33.14 -16.58 -10.85
C GLU A 462 -33.21 -15.08 -10.54
N THR A 463 -33.78 -14.75 -9.38
CA THR A 463 -33.84 -13.38 -8.86
C THR A 463 -32.45 -12.77 -8.68
N ALA A 464 -31.50 -13.55 -8.16
CA ALA A 464 -30.13 -13.10 -7.95
C ALA A 464 -29.36 -12.90 -9.27
N LEU A 465 -29.48 -13.81 -10.23
CA LEU A 465 -28.88 -13.64 -11.55
C LEU A 465 -29.42 -12.39 -12.28
N LYS A 466 -30.73 -12.15 -12.19
CA LYS A 466 -31.36 -10.92 -12.72
C LYS A 466 -30.88 -9.65 -12.01
N LYS A 467 -30.63 -9.69 -10.68
CA LYS A 467 -29.97 -8.57 -9.97
C LYS A 467 -28.53 -8.38 -10.48
N ASN A 468 -27.79 -9.48 -10.65
CA ASN A 468 -26.38 -9.47 -11.04
C ASN A 468 -26.13 -8.85 -12.42
N GLU A 469 -27.08 -8.89 -13.35
CA GLU A 469 -27.01 -8.17 -14.64
C GLU A 469 -26.73 -6.66 -14.44
N ASN A 470 -27.29 -6.08 -13.37
CA ASN A 470 -27.16 -4.67 -13.00
C ASN A 470 -26.13 -4.43 -11.88
N SER A 471 -25.29 -5.42 -11.56
CA SER A 471 -24.24 -5.30 -10.54
C SER A 471 -23.17 -4.26 -10.90
N HIS A 472 -22.50 -3.72 -9.88
CA HIS A 472 -21.34 -2.85 -10.08
C HIS A 472 -20.23 -3.56 -10.89
N GLU A 473 -19.99 -4.86 -10.67
CA GLU A 473 -18.99 -5.63 -11.42
C GLU A 473 -19.26 -5.64 -12.93
N LYS A 474 -20.53 -5.81 -13.35
CA LYS A 474 -20.94 -5.72 -14.76
C LYS A 474 -20.87 -4.29 -15.28
N LYS A 475 -21.40 -3.32 -14.53
CA LYS A 475 -21.39 -1.90 -14.92
C LYS A 475 -19.98 -1.36 -15.13
N ILE A 476 -19.00 -1.75 -14.29
CA ILE A 476 -17.59 -1.36 -14.43
C ILE A 476 -16.97 -1.91 -15.73
N GLN A 477 -17.31 -3.14 -16.13
CA GLN A 477 -16.86 -3.72 -17.41
C GLN A 477 -17.49 -3.04 -18.63
N GLN A 478 -18.70 -2.48 -18.46
CA GLN A 478 -19.45 -1.77 -19.50
C GLN A 478 -19.11 -0.28 -19.62
N ILE A 479 -18.20 0.25 -18.79
CA ILE A 479 -17.76 1.65 -18.88
C ILE A 479 -17.15 1.91 -20.27
N GLY A 480 -17.84 2.74 -21.05
CA GLY A 480 -17.44 3.11 -22.39
C GLY A 480 -16.22 4.03 -22.46
N LYS A 481 -15.87 4.41 -23.69
CA LYS A 481 -14.93 5.52 -23.94
C LYS A 481 -15.55 6.84 -23.44
N ARG A 482 -14.70 7.82 -23.14
CA ARG A 482 -15.15 9.20 -22.86
C ARG A 482 -15.84 9.80 -24.08
N GLU A 483 -16.73 10.76 -23.84
CA GLU A 483 -17.32 11.62 -24.87
C GLU A 483 -16.23 12.39 -25.61
N ASP A 484 -16.45 12.67 -26.90
CA ASP A 484 -15.50 13.45 -27.69
C ASP A 484 -15.57 14.94 -27.34
N ALA A 485 -14.50 15.47 -26.75
CA ALA A 485 -14.34 16.89 -26.41
C ALA A 485 -13.60 17.71 -27.50
N SER A 486 -13.32 17.13 -28.68
CA SER A 486 -12.56 17.77 -29.76
C SER A 486 -13.12 19.13 -30.22
N HIS A 487 -14.43 19.34 -30.03
CA HIS A 487 -15.16 20.55 -30.38
C HIS A 487 -15.06 21.69 -29.35
N ILE A 488 -14.56 21.44 -28.13
CA ILE A 488 -14.43 22.47 -27.09
C ILE A 488 -13.12 23.23 -27.27
N PHE A 489 -13.15 24.55 -27.46
CA PHE A 489 -11.95 25.40 -27.54
C PHE A 489 -11.78 26.27 -26.27
N VAL A 490 -10.54 26.68 -25.95
CA VAL A 490 -10.26 27.47 -24.74
C VAL A 490 -10.80 28.91 -24.85
N GLU A 491 -10.93 29.40 -26.08
CA GLU A 491 -11.56 30.65 -26.48
C GLU A 491 -13.08 30.68 -26.20
N ASP A 492 -13.70 29.53 -26.01
CA ASP A 492 -15.14 29.35 -25.73
C ASP A 492 -15.47 29.18 -24.24
N LEU A 493 -14.46 29.31 -23.38
CA LEU A 493 -14.57 29.21 -21.93
C LEU A 493 -14.66 30.60 -21.30
N VAL A 494 -15.84 30.93 -20.77
CA VAL A 494 -16.11 32.15 -20.02
C VAL A 494 -15.64 31.95 -18.58
N TYR A 495 -14.88 32.92 -18.06
CA TYR A 495 -14.37 32.93 -16.70
C TYR A 495 -15.47 33.25 -15.68
N ILE A 496 -15.57 32.42 -14.64
CA ILE A 496 -16.51 32.62 -13.53
C ILE A 496 -15.76 33.10 -12.28
N LYS A 497 -14.80 32.30 -11.80
CA LYS A 497 -14.09 32.51 -10.53
C LYS A 497 -12.77 31.73 -10.51
N LYS A 498 -11.69 32.28 -9.97
CA LYS A 498 -10.49 31.52 -9.56
C LYS A 498 -10.85 30.60 -8.38
N LEU A 499 -10.70 29.29 -8.56
CA LEU A 499 -11.01 28.28 -7.54
C LEU A 499 -9.85 28.09 -6.55
N GLY A 500 -8.62 28.16 -7.04
CA GLY A 500 -7.42 28.04 -6.21
C GLY A 500 -6.15 28.37 -6.98
N GLU A 501 -5.06 28.46 -6.24
CA GLU A 501 -3.71 28.66 -6.75
C GLU A 501 -2.78 27.62 -6.11
N GLY A 502 -2.05 26.89 -6.94
CA GLY A 502 -1.11 25.87 -6.51
C GLY A 502 0.30 26.18 -7.00
N GLN A 503 1.26 25.36 -6.56
CA GLN A 503 2.70 25.51 -6.84
C GLN A 503 3.09 25.72 -8.32
N PHE A 504 2.24 25.30 -9.27
CA PHE A 504 2.54 25.31 -10.70
C PHE A 504 1.59 26.19 -11.54
N GLY A 505 0.61 26.84 -10.90
CA GLY A 505 -0.40 27.66 -11.57
C GLY A 505 -1.79 27.60 -10.91
N SER A 506 -2.77 28.11 -11.65
CA SER A 506 -4.10 28.46 -11.16
C SER A 506 -5.18 27.48 -11.64
N VAL A 507 -6.21 27.26 -10.83
CA VAL A 507 -7.44 26.55 -11.27
C VAL A 507 -8.59 27.54 -11.34
N TYR A 508 -9.29 27.59 -12.46
CA TYR A 508 -10.42 28.49 -12.69
C TYR A 508 -11.72 27.71 -12.95
N LEU A 509 -12.82 28.16 -12.34
CA LEU A 509 -14.17 27.79 -12.73
C LEU A 509 -14.51 28.52 -14.02
N VAL A 510 -14.91 27.76 -15.04
CA VAL A 510 -15.32 28.27 -16.34
C VAL A 510 -16.66 27.69 -16.76
N LYS A 511 -17.39 28.41 -17.60
CA LYS A 511 -18.62 27.92 -18.26
C LYS A 511 -18.44 28.04 -19.77
N HIS A 512 -18.77 26.97 -20.50
CA HIS A 512 -18.74 27.01 -21.97
C HIS A 512 -19.88 27.88 -22.49
N LYS A 513 -19.63 28.68 -23.54
CA LYS A 513 -20.65 29.57 -24.16
C LYS A 513 -21.95 28.83 -24.50
N GLU A 514 -21.84 27.72 -25.23
CA GLU A 514 -22.99 27.01 -25.80
C GLU A 514 -23.44 25.74 -25.04
N LEU A 515 -22.51 24.89 -24.59
CA LEU A 515 -22.83 23.58 -23.98
C LEU A 515 -23.59 23.62 -22.64
N ASN A 516 -23.88 24.81 -22.10
CA ASN A 516 -24.45 25.06 -20.76
C ASN A 516 -23.80 24.24 -19.62
N LYS A 517 -22.51 23.90 -19.77
CA LYS A 517 -21.75 23.07 -18.83
C LYS A 517 -20.62 23.89 -18.19
N VAL A 518 -20.42 23.67 -16.90
CA VAL A 518 -19.32 24.23 -16.11
C VAL A 518 -18.18 23.23 -15.98
N PHE A 519 -16.95 23.73 -15.98
CA PHE A 519 -15.72 22.95 -15.92
C PHE A 519 -14.70 23.61 -14.99
N ALA A 520 -13.72 22.85 -14.55
CA ALA A 520 -12.49 23.39 -13.98
C ALA A 520 -11.40 23.40 -15.05
N LEU A 521 -10.76 24.56 -15.24
CA LEU A 521 -9.61 24.74 -16.11
C LEU A 521 -8.36 24.94 -15.25
N LYS A 522 -7.51 23.92 -15.18
CA LYS A 522 -6.20 23.97 -14.49
C LYS A 522 -5.16 24.51 -15.48
N SER A 523 -4.64 25.71 -15.22
CA SER A 523 -3.53 26.33 -15.94
C SER A 523 -2.21 25.99 -15.26
N VAL A 524 -1.20 25.60 -16.04
CA VAL A 524 0.13 25.22 -15.59
C VAL A 524 1.17 26.03 -16.36
N SER A 525 2.01 26.77 -15.65
CA SER A 525 3.10 27.59 -16.24
C SER A 525 4.19 26.70 -16.82
N LYS A 526 4.48 26.82 -18.12
CA LYS A 526 5.56 26.04 -18.76
C LYS A 526 6.94 26.42 -18.22
N ALA A 527 7.13 27.70 -17.87
CA ALA A 527 8.38 28.17 -17.27
C ALA A 527 8.64 27.47 -15.93
N SER A 528 7.62 27.40 -15.07
CA SER A 528 7.71 26.74 -13.76
C SER A 528 7.86 25.22 -13.86
N VAL A 529 7.36 24.60 -14.94
CA VAL A 529 7.57 23.17 -15.24
C VAL A 529 9.02 22.88 -15.64
N ILE A 530 9.61 23.70 -16.51
CA ILE A 530 11.04 23.57 -16.90
C ILE A 530 11.94 23.81 -15.69
N GLU A 531 11.73 24.91 -14.96
CA GLU A 531 12.54 25.30 -13.79
C GLU A 531 12.62 24.17 -12.74
N GLN A 532 11.53 23.41 -12.59
CA GLN A 532 11.43 22.31 -11.62
C GLN A 532 11.65 20.92 -12.24
N ASN A 533 12.02 20.82 -13.54
CA ASN A 533 12.25 19.58 -14.28
C ASN A 533 11.05 18.61 -14.25
N LEU A 534 9.84 19.11 -14.44
CA LEU A 534 8.58 18.37 -14.32
C LEU A 534 7.93 18.01 -15.66
N GLU A 535 8.59 18.21 -16.80
CA GLU A 535 8.02 18.01 -18.14
C GLU A 535 7.36 16.63 -18.28
N LYS A 536 8.10 15.57 -17.92
CA LYS A 536 7.59 14.19 -17.93
C LYS A 536 6.49 13.94 -16.91
N HIS A 537 6.46 14.63 -15.77
CA HIS A 537 5.40 14.48 -14.78
C HIS A 537 4.06 15.01 -15.32
N ILE A 538 4.08 16.16 -15.99
CA ILE A 538 2.89 16.76 -16.62
C ILE A 538 2.41 15.90 -17.80
N THR A 539 3.33 15.38 -18.63
CA THR A 539 2.99 14.42 -19.71
C THR A 539 2.48 13.09 -19.15
N GLN A 540 2.96 12.65 -17.99
CA GLN A 540 2.48 11.44 -17.32
C GLN A 540 1.09 11.63 -16.70
N GLU A 541 0.82 12.79 -16.08
CA GLU A 541 -0.50 13.19 -15.58
C GLU A 541 -1.52 13.17 -16.73
N LYS A 542 -1.21 13.81 -17.87
CA LYS A 542 -2.03 13.75 -19.09
C LYS A 542 -2.32 12.32 -19.52
N LYS A 543 -1.30 11.47 -19.66
CA LYS A 543 -1.46 10.06 -20.09
C LYS A 543 -2.30 9.23 -19.13
N VAL A 544 -2.30 9.55 -17.83
CA VAL A 544 -3.16 8.90 -16.83
C VAL A 544 -4.61 9.37 -16.97
N LEU A 545 -4.84 10.68 -17.00
CA LEU A 545 -6.16 11.29 -17.23
C LEU A 545 -6.79 10.79 -18.54
N GLU A 546 -6.00 10.63 -19.60
CA GLU A 546 -6.42 10.10 -20.89
C GLU A 546 -6.88 8.63 -20.87
N GLN A 547 -6.51 7.84 -19.85
CA GLN A 547 -6.91 6.43 -19.72
C GLN A 547 -8.10 6.20 -18.77
N ILE A 548 -8.47 7.20 -17.98
CA ILE A 548 -9.48 7.08 -16.92
C ILE A 548 -10.86 7.56 -17.42
N ASN A 549 -11.88 6.80 -17.05
CA ASN A 549 -13.30 7.15 -17.13
C ASN A 549 -14.00 6.36 -16.00
N PHE A 550 -14.46 7.01 -14.92
CA PHE A 550 -15.07 6.28 -13.79
C PHE A 550 -16.06 7.15 -13.00
N PRO A 551 -17.23 6.64 -12.54
CA PRO A 551 -18.26 7.48 -11.91
C PRO A 551 -17.89 8.17 -10.59
N PHE A 552 -16.76 7.81 -9.98
CA PHE A 552 -16.25 8.36 -8.72
C PHE A 552 -14.83 8.94 -8.85
N ILE A 553 -14.36 9.16 -10.08
CA ILE A 553 -13.12 9.89 -10.37
C ILE A 553 -13.50 11.06 -11.29
N MET A 554 -12.92 12.24 -11.05
CA MET A 554 -13.15 13.44 -11.86
C MET A 554 -12.92 13.17 -13.35
N GLY A 555 -13.89 13.52 -14.19
CA GLY A 555 -13.78 13.37 -15.63
C GLY A 555 -12.75 14.33 -16.25
N PHE A 556 -12.01 13.82 -17.24
CA PHE A 556 -11.06 14.59 -18.04
C PHE A 556 -11.60 14.75 -19.47
N PHE A 557 -11.64 15.98 -19.97
CA PHE A 557 -12.13 16.28 -21.31
C PHE A 557 -10.99 16.34 -22.32
N ARG A 558 -10.07 17.30 -22.14
CA ARG A 558 -8.94 17.53 -23.05
C ARG A 558 -7.88 18.43 -22.42
N THR A 559 -6.75 18.58 -23.12
CA THR A 559 -5.77 19.63 -22.89
C THR A 559 -5.88 20.76 -23.92
N PHE A 560 -5.21 21.87 -23.59
CA PHE A 560 -4.83 22.94 -24.51
C PHE A 560 -3.42 23.43 -24.17
N LYS A 561 -2.84 24.28 -25.02
CA LYS A 561 -1.66 25.10 -24.72
C LYS A 561 -1.69 26.43 -25.45
N ASP A 562 -1.00 27.42 -24.90
CA ASP A 562 -0.53 28.61 -25.62
C ASP A 562 1.00 28.67 -25.57
N ASP A 563 1.63 29.82 -25.78
CA ASP A 563 3.10 29.94 -25.69
C ASP A 563 3.65 29.78 -24.27
N MET A 564 2.89 30.17 -23.24
CA MET A 564 3.33 30.33 -21.85
C MET A 564 2.83 29.23 -20.91
N SER A 565 1.67 28.65 -21.20
CA SER A 565 0.93 27.75 -20.32
C SER A 565 0.42 26.50 -21.04
N ILE A 566 0.21 25.45 -20.24
CA ILE A 566 -0.57 24.25 -20.58
C ILE A 566 -1.85 24.26 -19.75
N TYR A 567 -2.93 23.73 -20.32
CA TYR A 567 -4.25 23.73 -19.72
C TYR A 567 -4.83 22.31 -19.68
N PHE A 568 -5.46 21.94 -18.57
CA PHE A 568 -6.26 20.73 -18.42
C PHE A 568 -7.73 21.12 -18.16
N LEU A 569 -8.63 20.64 -19.01
CA LEU A 569 -10.08 20.81 -18.85
C LEU A 569 -10.67 19.54 -18.20
N VAL A 570 -11.24 19.71 -17.02
CA VAL A 570 -11.76 18.61 -16.18
C VAL A 570 -13.13 18.98 -15.59
N ASP A 571 -13.85 18.00 -15.05
CA ASP A 571 -15.13 18.23 -14.38
C ASP A 571 -14.95 19.19 -13.18
N PHE A 572 -15.87 20.16 -13.07
CA PHE A 572 -16.01 20.92 -11.84
C PHE A 572 -16.90 20.15 -10.85
N ILE A 573 -16.29 19.52 -9.84
CA ILE A 573 -17.04 18.90 -8.75
C ILE A 573 -17.51 20.01 -7.81
N ARG A 574 -18.77 20.44 -7.96
CA ARG A 574 -19.42 21.40 -7.06
C ARG A 574 -19.64 20.73 -5.70
N GLY A 575 -18.79 21.03 -4.72
CA GLY A 575 -18.73 20.31 -3.45
C GLY A 575 -17.74 20.92 -2.44
N MET A 576 -17.38 20.12 -1.43
CA MET A 576 -16.35 20.41 -0.41
C MET A 576 -15.29 19.31 -0.42
N GLU A 577 -14.09 19.61 0.08
CA GLU A 577 -13.04 18.60 0.34
C GLU A 577 -13.54 17.59 1.39
N LEU A 578 -13.26 16.29 1.22
CA LEU A 578 -13.66 15.28 2.21
C LEU A 578 -13.03 15.57 3.59
N PHE A 579 -11.84 16.18 3.58
CA PHE A 579 -11.16 16.71 4.77
C PHE A 579 -12.01 17.68 5.62
N ASP A 580 -12.75 18.59 4.97
CA ASP A 580 -13.65 19.50 5.68
C ASP A 580 -14.96 18.79 6.07
N VAL A 581 -15.45 17.88 5.22
CA VAL A 581 -16.67 17.09 5.49
C VAL A 581 -16.53 16.18 6.72
N ILE A 582 -15.42 15.46 6.89
CA ILE A 582 -15.22 14.60 8.07
C ILE A 582 -15.12 15.43 9.35
N ARG A 583 -14.66 16.69 9.28
CA ARG A 583 -14.61 17.61 10.43
C ARG A 583 -16.00 18.12 10.81
N ASP A 584 -16.84 18.42 9.83
CA ASP A 584 -18.25 18.78 10.04
C ASP A 584 -19.07 17.62 10.65
N ILE A 585 -18.73 16.37 10.34
CA ILE A 585 -19.38 15.16 10.90
C ILE A 585 -18.81 14.82 12.30
N GLY A 586 -17.49 14.93 12.47
CA GLY A 586 -16.76 14.37 13.62
C GLY A 586 -16.35 12.91 13.39
N LEU A 587 -16.58 12.04 14.37
CA LEU A 587 -16.30 10.61 14.23
C LEU A 587 -17.41 9.93 13.40
N LEU A 588 -17.03 9.28 12.30
CA LEU A 588 -17.97 8.59 11.43
C LEU A 588 -18.40 7.24 12.04
N SER A 589 -19.69 6.96 11.94
CA SER A 589 -20.24 5.64 12.25
C SER A 589 -19.83 4.59 11.21
N LYS A 590 -20.12 3.31 11.50
CA LYS A 590 -19.80 2.20 10.59
C LYS A 590 -20.42 2.40 9.18
N PRO A 591 -21.73 2.67 9.00
CA PRO A 591 -22.31 2.86 7.65
C PRO A 591 -21.71 4.03 6.88
N GLU A 592 -21.37 5.12 7.57
CA GLU A 592 -20.80 6.32 6.96
C GLU A 592 -19.36 6.07 6.51
N THR A 593 -18.58 5.37 7.34
CA THR A 593 -17.23 4.91 7.00
C THR A 593 -17.27 3.91 5.84
N GLN A 594 -18.21 2.95 5.83
CA GLN A 594 -18.38 1.99 4.73
C GLN A 594 -18.69 2.69 3.40
N PHE A 595 -19.48 3.77 3.39
CA PHE A 595 -19.79 4.52 2.18
C PHE A 595 -18.53 5.13 1.55
N TYR A 596 -17.72 5.86 2.32
CA TYR A 596 -16.50 6.48 1.79
C TYR A 596 -15.40 5.45 1.48
N ILE A 597 -15.12 4.50 2.39
CA ILE A 597 -14.10 3.47 2.19
C ILE A 597 -14.50 2.51 1.05
N GLY A 598 -15.77 2.15 0.92
CA GLY A 598 -16.29 1.39 -0.22
C GLY A 598 -16.10 2.12 -1.55
N THR A 599 -16.30 3.44 -1.56
CA THR A 599 -16.06 4.27 -2.77
C THR A 599 -14.57 4.35 -3.11
N MET A 600 -13.70 4.51 -2.12
CA MET A 600 -12.23 4.46 -2.30
C MET A 600 -11.80 3.13 -2.90
N ILE A 601 -12.29 2.00 -2.36
CA ILE A 601 -11.97 0.66 -2.86
C ILE A 601 -12.37 0.52 -4.33
N LEU A 602 -13.57 0.98 -4.73
CA LEU A 602 -14.00 0.94 -6.14
C LEU A 602 -13.12 1.80 -7.06
N CYS A 603 -12.69 2.99 -6.60
CA CYS A 603 -11.77 3.84 -7.37
C CYS A 603 -10.39 3.18 -7.56
N ILE A 604 -9.81 2.65 -6.48
CA ILE A 604 -8.49 2.01 -6.51
C ILE A 604 -8.54 0.70 -7.30
N GLU A 605 -9.59 -0.12 -7.16
CA GLU A 605 -9.84 -1.33 -7.98
C GLU A 605 -9.88 -0.99 -9.48
N TYR A 606 -10.57 0.09 -9.86
CA TYR A 606 -10.60 0.57 -11.24
C TYR A 606 -9.21 1.00 -11.73
N LEU A 607 -8.49 1.84 -10.98
CA LEU A 607 -7.14 2.29 -11.36
C LEU A 607 -6.17 1.11 -11.51
N ASN A 608 -6.23 0.16 -10.58
CA ASN A 608 -5.46 -1.09 -10.61
C ASN A 608 -5.76 -1.92 -11.87
N SER A 609 -7.03 -2.01 -12.28
CA SER A 609 -7.42 -2.70 -13.52
C SER A 609 -6.86 -2.06 -14.80
N LYS A 610 -6.48 -0.78 -14.74
CA LYS A 610 -5.76 -0.05 -15.80
C LYS A 610 -4.23 -0.10 -15.64
N GLY A 611 -3.72 -0.78 -14.62
CA GLY A 611 -2.29 -0.80 -14.28
C GLY A 611 -1.77 0.52 -13.71
N ILE A 612 -2.62 1.32 -13.07
CA ILE A 612 -2.30 2.65 -12.53
C ILE A 612 -2.32 2.60 -10.99
N VAL A 613 -1.26 3.10 -10.35
CA VAL A 613 -1.20 3.35 -8.90
C VAL A 613 -1.42 4.84 -8.61
N TYR A 614 -2.09 5.18 -7.50
CA TYR A 614 -2.53 6.55 -7.19
C TYR A 614 -1.54 7.34 -6.32
N ARG A 615 -1.00 6.74 -5.25
CA ARG A 615 0.15 7.17 -4.44
C ARG A 615 0.00 8.40 -3.53
N ASP A 616 -1.17 9.00 -3.41
CA ASP A 616 -1.42 10.09 -2.45
C ASP A 616 -2.90 10.12 -2.01
N LEU A 617 -3.45 8.97 -1.62
CA LEU A 617 -4.85 8.90 -1.17
C LEU A 617 -4.98 9.48 0.24
N LYS A 618 -5.76 10.56 0.35
CA LYS A 618 -6.04 11.29 1.60
C LYS A 618 -7.27 12.19 1.43
N PRO A 619 -7.92 12.65 2.52
CA PRO A 619 -9.17 13.40 2.44
C PRO A 619 -9.11 14.72 1.65
N GLU A 620 -7.94 15.37 1.53
CA GLU A 620 -7.80 16.63 0.76
C GLU A 620 -7.83 16.41 -0.77
N ASN A 621 -7.43 15.23 -1.26
CA ASN A 621 -7.43 14.91 -2.70
C ASN A 621 -8.78 14.34 -3.18
N ILE A 622 -9.82 14.46 -2.34
CA ILE A 622 -11.15 13.90 -2.55
C ILE A 622 -12.18 15.02 -2.32
N MET A 623 -13.18 15.14 -3.20
CA MET A 623 -14.33 16.01 -2.99
C MET A 623 -15.62 15.23 -2.76
N VAL A 624 -16.50 15.77 -1.91
CA VAL A 624 -17.89 15.35 -1.74
C VAL A 624 -18.77 16.39 -2.43
N ASN A 625 -19.51 15.98 -3.46
CA ASN A 625 -20.34 16.91 -4.24
C ASN A 625 -21.58 17.37 -3.46
N TYR A 626 -22.33 18.31 -4.03
CA TYR A 626 -23.58 18.85 -3.47
C TYR A 626 -24.70 17.82 -3.25
N GLN A 627 -24.56 16.60 -3.77
CA GLN A 627 -25.47 15.48 -3.57
C GLN A 627 -24.93 14.46 -2.54
N GLY A 628 -23.79 14.74 -1.91
CA GLY A 628 -23.12 13.90 -0.93
C GLY A 628 -22.28 12.74 -1.50
N PHE A 629 -22.07 12.68 -2.83
CA PHE A 629 -21.27 11.64 -3.46
C PHE A 629 -19.80 12.02 -3.60
N MET A 630 -18.92 11.04 -3.36
CA MET A 630 -17.48 11.18 -3.35
C MET A 630 -16.87 11.11 -4.77
N TYR A 631 -15.87 11.95 -5.03
CA TYR A 631 -15.05 11.97 -6.25
C TYR A 631 -13.56 12.14 -5.91
N LEU A 632 -12.70 11.34 -6.54
CA LEU A 632 -11.25 11.50 -6.52
C LEU A 632 -10.81 12.56 -7.55
N ILE A 633 -10.01 13.56 -7.17
CA ILE A 633 -9.80 14.77 -7.99
C ILE A 633 -8.35 15.09 -8.43
N ASP A 634 -7.31 14.76 -7.66
CA ASP A 634 -5.91 15.01 -8.06
C ASP A 634 -5.27 13.73 -8.60
N LEU A 635 -4.96 13.66 -9.90
CA LEU A 635 -4.24 12.53 -10.51
C LEU A 635 -2.76 12.84 -10.79
N GLY A 636 -2.23 13.98 -10.34
CA GLY A 636 -0.84 14.38 -10.57
C GLY A 636 0.21 13.50 -9.87
N THR A 637 -0.18 12.70 -8.88
CA THR A 637 0.69 11.67 -8.27
C THR A 637 0.51 10.29 -8.88
N ALA A 638 -0.52 10.04 -9.69
CA ALA A 638 -0.78 8.72 -10.23
C ALA A 638 0.24 8.33 -11.33
N LYS A 639 0.47 7.02 -11.50
CA LYS A 639 1.48 6.49 -12.44
C LYS A 639 1.11 5.10 -12.98
N PRO A 640 1.19 4.85 -14.30
CA PRO A 640 1.12 3.51 -14.86
C PRO A 640 2.35 2.69 -14.45
N LEU A 641 2.14 1.48 -13.93
CA LEU A 641 3.21 0.55 -13.59
C LEU A 641 3.43 -0.42 -14.75
N GLN A 642 4.66 -0.51 -15.21
CA GLN A 642 5.02 -1.30 -16.39
C GLN A 642 5.37 -2.73 -15.97
N LYS A 643 4.83 -3.73 -16.69
CA LYS A 643 5.18 -5.15 -16.48
C LYS A 643 6.68 -5.41 -16.67
N SER A 644 7.32 -4.70 -17.61
CA SER A 644 8.78 -4.72 -17.84
C SER A 644 9.62 -4.18 -16.68
N LYS A 645 9.01 -3.51 -15.70
CA LYS A 645 9.64 -3.03 -14.46
C LYS A 645 9.06 -3.75 -13.24
N ALA A 646 8.69 -5.03 -13.39
CA ALA A 646 8.09 -5.85 -12.33
C ALA A 646 6.84 -5.21 -11.69
N CYS A 647 6.08 -4.39 -12.42
CA CYS A 647 4.99 -3.56 -11.88
C CYS A 647 5.39 -2.71 -10.66
N ARG A 648 6.65 -2.25 -10.59
CA ARG A 648 7.19 -1.44 -9.49
C ARG A 648 7.51 0.00 -9.89
N THR A 649 7.61 0.85 -8.88
CA THR A 649 8.16 2.21 -8.98
C THR A 649 8.93 2.56 -7.71
N TYR A 650 9.96 3.39 -7.84
CA TYR A 650 10.91 3.74 -6.77
C TYR A 650 10.84 5.23 -6.37
N THR A 651 9.95 6.00 -7.00
CA THR A 651 9.76 7.43 -6.71
C THR A 651 9.08 7.62 -5.36
N ILE A 652 9.77 8.17 -4.36
CA ILE A 652 9.13 8.60 -3.12
C ILE A 652 8.27 9.84 -3.40
N ILE A 653 6.98 9.74 -3.11
CA ILE A 653 5.95 10.75 -3.37
C ILE A 653 4.78 10.52 -2.39
N GLY A 654 4.06 11.59 -2.07
CA GLY A 654 2.85 11.54 -1.25
C GLY A 654 2.97 12.37 0.03
N THR A 655 2.03 12.11 0.95
CA THR A 655 1.90 12.80 2.23
C THR A 655 2.33 11.85 3.37
N PRO A 656 3.35 12.18 4.19
CA PRO A 656 4.04 11.21 5.05
C PRO A 656 3.14 10.34 5.93
N HIS A 657 2.14 10.92 6.60
CA HIS A 657 1.19 10.22 7.46
C HIS A 657 0.35 9.14 6.74
N TYR A 658 0.16 9.27 5.42
CA TYR A 658 -0.61 8.34 4.58
C TYR A 658 0.28 7.41 3.75
N MET A 659 1.61 7.59 3.78
CA MET A 659 2.55 6.82 2.97
C MET A 659 2.80 5.43 3.58
N ALA A 660 2.80 4.41 2.72
CA ALA A 660 3.11 3.05 3.11
C ALA A 660 4.61 2.86 3.41
N PRO A 661 4.99 2.00 4.37
CA PRO A 661 6.38 1.83 4.81
C PRO A 661 7.35 1.43 3.69
N GLU A 662 6.89 0.65 2.70
CA GLU A 662 7.72 0.21 1.58
C GLU A 662 8.11 1.35 0.60
N ILE A 663 7.38 2.48 0.61
CA ILE A 663 7.75 3.66 -0.20
C ILE A 663 9.09 4.21 0.29
N MET A 664 9.25 4.31 1.62
CA MET A 664 10.44 4.84 2.27
C MET A 664 11.58 3.80 2.37
N ALA A 665 11.27 2.50 2.29
CA ALA A 665 12.27 1.43 2.31
C ALA A 665 13.15 1.35 1.04
N GLY A 666 12.85 2.12 0.00
CA GLY A 666 13.69 2.25 -1.21
C GLY A 666 13.66 1.05 -2.18
N LYS A 667 13.19 -0.14 -1.76
CA LYS A 667 13.10 -1.38 -2.56
C LYS A 667 12.03 -1.37 -3.66
N GLY A 668 11.43 -0.21 -3.92
CA GLY A 668 10.30 -0.04 -4.81
C GLY A 668 9.00 -0.62 -4.25
N TYR A 669 7.89 -0.16 -4.80
CA TYR A 669 6.55 -0.50 -4.34
C TYR A 669 5.59 -0.69 -5.52
N THR A 670 4.49 -1.38 -5.25
CA THR A 670 3.43 -1.74 -6.22
C THR A 670 2.12 -1.03 -5.83
N PHE A 671 0.98 -1.49 -6.33
CA PHE A 671 -0.34 -0.91 -6.07
C PHE A 671 -0.83 -1.01 -4.61
N SER A 672 -0.22 -1.90 -3.80
CA SER A 672 -0.56 -2.14 -2.40
C SER A 672 -0.43 -0.90 -1.49
N VAL A 673 0.29 0.14 -1.93
CA VAL A 673 0.42 1.40 -1.20
C VAL A 673 -0.91 2.13 -1.04
N ASP A 674 -1.78 2.06 -2.05
CA ASP A 674 -3.07 2.75 -2.01
C ASP A 674 -4.01 2.11 -0.98
N LEU A 675 -3.90 0.80 -0.76
CA LEU A 675 -4.65 0.08 0.28
C LEU A 675 -4.20 0.46 1.70
N TRP A 676 -2.91 0.72 1.90
CA TRP A 676 -2.41 1.26 3.17
C TRP A 676 -3.03 2.62 3.46
N SER A 677 -3.02 3.52 2.48
CA SER A 677 -3.63 4.86 2.62
C SER A 677 -5.15 4.79 2.87
N ILE A 678 -5.88 3.83 2.27
CA ILE A 678 -7.29 3.55 2.64
C ILE A 678 -7.40 3.16 4.12
N GLY A 679 -6.48 2.34 4.64
CA GLY A 679 -6.42 1.96 6.05
C GLY A 679 -6.20 3.15 6.99
N ILE A 680 -5.31 4.08 6.61
CA ILE A 680 -5.08 5.34 7.33
C ILE A 680 -6.35 6.20 7.35
N CYS A 681 -6.99 6.42 6.19
CA CYS A 681 -8.27 7.15 6.10
C CYS A 681 -9.37 6.50 6.95
N MET A 682 -9.49 5.16 6.93
CA MET A 682 -10.47 4.45 7.74
C MET A 682 -10.23 4.64 9.24
N TYR A 683 -8.96 4.62 9.67
CA TYR A 683 -8.59 4.91 11.05
C TYR A 683 -8.94 6.35 11.41
N GLU A 684 -8.59 7.33 10.58
CA GLU A 684 -8.92 8.74 10.77
C GLU A 684 -10.43 8.96 10.94
N PHE A 685 -11.25 8.37 10.06
CA PHE A 685 -12.71 8.50 10.09
C PHE A 685 -13.33 7.93 11.38
N MET A 686 -12.82 6.80 11.86
CA MET A 686 -13.38 6.09 13.02
C MET A 686 -12.72 6.45 14.36
N CYS A 687 -11.55 7.09 14.36
CA CYS A 687 -10.73 7.37 15.56
C CYS A 687 -10.38 8.86 15.74
N GLY A 688 -10.52 9.71 14.72
CA GLY A 688 -10.44 11.17 14.80
C GLY A 688 -9.08 11.81 14.46
N GLY A 689 -8.08 11.02 14.08
CA GLY A 689 -6.74 11.45 13.67
C GLY A 689 -5.95 10.27 13.12
N VAL A 690 -4.73 10.48 12.60
CA VAL A 690 -3.95 9.38 11.98
C VAL A 690 -3.31 8.45 13.03
N PRO A 691 -3.03 7.17 12.71
CA PRO A 691 -2.53 6.20 13.70
C PRO A 691 -1.03 6.33 14.03
N PHE A 692 -0.27 7.11 13.26
CA PHE A 692 1.18 7.28 13.42
C PHE A 692 1.56 8.76 13.28
N GLY A 693 2.29 9.31 14.25
CA GLY A 693 2.94 10.63 14.12
C GLY A 693 2.04 11.84 13.89
N GLU A 694 0.78 11.85 14.36
CA GLU A 694 -0.20 12.97 14.21
C GLU A 694 0.35 14.36 14.63
N GLU A 695 1.23 14.38 15.64
CA GLU A 695 1.87 15.61 16.16
C GLU A 695 3.26 15.88 15.55
N LEU A 696 3.76 14.96 14.71
CA LEU A 696 5.08 15.07 14.08
C LEU A 696 4.97 15.75 12.71
N GLU A 697 5.92 16.64 12.42
CA GLU A 697 6.06 17.29 11.12
C GLU A 697 7.22 16.72 10.28
N ASP A 698 8.23 16.14 10.93
CA ASP A 698 9.40 15.58 10.25
C ASP A 698 9.06 14.19 9.63
N PRO A 699 9.24 14.01 8.30
CA PRO A 699 8.89 12.75 7.63
C PRO A 699 9.69 11.54 8.08
N TYR A 700 10.92 11.74 8.56
CA TYR A 700 11.76 10.65 9.01
C TYR A 700 11.28 10.15 10.38
N GLN A 701 10.92 11.06 11.30
CA GLN A 701 10.28 10.70 12.57
C GLN A 701 8.91 10.02 12.36
N ILE A 702 8.08 10.52 11.43
CA ILE A 702 6.82 9.88 11.05
C ILE A 702 7.06 8.46 10.50
N TYR A 703 8.09 8.29 9.66
CA TYR A 703 8.47 6.97 9.15
C TYR A 703 8.96 6.03 10.25
N GLU A 704 9.71 6.53 11.23
CA GLU A 704 10.17 5.75 12.39
C GLU A 704 8.99 5.24 13.25
N GLU A 705 7.98 6.07 13.49
CA GLU A 705 6.69 5.68 14.09
C GLU A 705 5.97 4.62 13.24
N ILE A 706 5.84 4.84 11.92
CA ILE A 706 5.23 3.89 10.98
C ILE A 706 5.97 2.54 10.98
N MET A 707 7.27 2.49 11.22
CA MET A 707 8.04 1.23 11.26
C MET A 707 7.95 0.52 12.62
N ASN A 708 8.01 1.26 13.73
CA ASN A 708 8.25 0.68 15.06
C ASN A 708 6.99 0.58 15.96
N THR A 709 5.96 1.40 15.74
CA THR A 709 4.82 1.52 16.66
C THR A 709 3.68 0.56 16.31
N GLN A 710 3.18 -0.21 17.28
CA GLN A 710 1.94 -0.98 17.07
C GLN A 710 0.71 -0.07 17.06
N ILE A 711 -0.24 -0.34 16.16
CA ILE A 711 -1.50 0.41 16.05
C ILE A 711 -2.24 0.31 17.39
N LYS A 712 -2.53 1.47 17.99
CA LYS A 712 -3.38 1.59 19.18
C LYS A 712 -4.78 1.98 18.72
N TYR A 713 -5.80 1.48 19.40
CA TYR A 713 -7.19 1.82 19.11
C TYR A 713 -7.83 2.50 20.33
N PRO A 714 -8.60 3.59 20.15
CA PRO A 714 -9.37 4.19 21.24
C PRO A 714 -10.37 3.21 21.86
N THR A 715 -10.62 3.35 23.17
CA THR A 715 -11.50 2.46 23.94
C THR A 715 -12.96 2.47 23.45
N PHE A 716 -13.40 3.55 22.79
CA PHE A 716 -14.73 3.67 22.22
C PHE A 716 -14.92 2.84 20.93
N LEU A 717 -13.86 2.50 20.19
CA LEU A 717 -13.96 1.74 18.94
C LEU A 717 -14.21 0.25 19.22
N LYS A 718 -15.47 -0.12 19.49
CA LYS A 718 -15.85 -1.50 19.88
C LYS A 718 -16.00 -2.48 18.71
N ASP A 719 -16.06 -2.00 17.45
CA ASP A 719 -16.21 -2.87 16.27
C ASP A 719 -14.94 -3.67 15.99
N LYS A 720 -14.99 -4.98 16.29
CA LYS A 720 -13.89 -5.93 16.06
C LYS A 720 -13.63 -6.20 14.58
N TYR A 721 -14.63 -6.07 13.71
CA TYR A 721 -14.45 -6.26 12.27
C TYR A 721 -13.80 -5.03 11.62
N ALA A 722 -14.13 -3.82 12.11
CA ALA A 722 -13.44 -2.60 11.69
C ALA A 722 -11.94 -2.66 12.01
N ARG A 723 -11.57 -3.04 13.25
CA ARG A 723 -10.16 -3.19 13.65
C ARG A 723 -9.42 -4.22 12.80
N LYS A 724 -10.01 -5.39 12.56
CA LYS A 724 -9.40 -6.43 11.70
C LYS A 724 -9.20 -5.96 10.26
N PHE A 725 -10.15 -5.19 9.72
CA PHE A 725 -10.02 -4.64 8.37
C PHE A 725 -8.91 -3.58 8.30
N MET A 726 -8.82 -2.71 9.31
CA MET A 726 -7.71 -1.76 9.47
C MET A 726 -6.35 -2.45 9.65
N GLU A 727 -6.26 -3.51 10.45
CA GLU A 727 -5.06 -4.35 10.62
C GLU A 727 -4.61 -5.03 9.32
N GLN A 728 -5.57 -5.46 8.49
CA GLN A 728 -5.27 -6.00 7.15
C GLN A 728 -4.72 -4.91 6.22
N LEU A 729 -5.41 -3.77 6.11
CA LEU A 729 -5.04 -2.68 5.20
C LEU A 729 -3.71 -2.01 5.60
N MET A 730 -3.47 -1.81 6.91
CA MET A 730 -2.24 -1.22 7.46
C MET A 730 -1.19 -2.28 7.84
N ASN A 731 -1.16 -3.42 7.16
CA ASN A 731 -0.08 -4.39 7.35
C ASN A 731 1.23 -3.86 6.73
N ARG A 732 2.35 -4.01 7.45
CA ARG A 732 3.68 -3.62 6.97
C ARG A 732 4.19 -4.49 5.83
N GLN A 733 3.70 -5.72 5.72
CA GLN A 733 3.94 -6.58 4.56
C GLN A 733 2.91 -6.22 3.47
N PRO A 734 3.33 -5.65 2.31
CA PRO A 734 2.39 -5.05 1.36
C PRO A 734 1.43 -6.06 0.71
N GLU A 735 1.89 -7.30 0.56
CA GLU A 735 1.16 -8.39 -0.08
C GLU A 735 -0.12 -8.76 0.67
N THR A 736 -0.12 -8.66 2.00
CA THR A 736 -1.27 -9.12 2.81
C THR A 736 -2.49 -8.20 2.70
N ARG A 737 -2.30 -6.96 2.24
CA ARG A 737 -3.33 -5.90 2.31
C ARG A 737 -4.54 -6.19 1.43
N LEU A 738 -4.29 -6.70 0.23
CA LEU A 738 -5.34 -7.13 -0.70
C LEU A 738 -5.99 -8.47 -0.25
N GLY A 739 -5.29 -9.25 0.58
CA GLY A 739 -5.68 -10.59 1.00
C GLY A 739 -5.58 -11.61 -0.14
N ALA A 740 -6.49 -11.54 -1.10
CA ALA A 740 -6.50 -12.43 -2.28
C ALA A 740 -6.99 -11.76 -3.56
N SER A 741 -7.93 -10.82 -3.47
CA SER A 741 -8.49 -10.06 -4.59
C SER A 741 -9.32 -8.89 -4.07
N TYR A 742 -9.66 -7.91 -4.91
CA TYR A 742 -10.61 -6.86 -4.55
C TYR A 742 -12.01 -7.42 -4.20
N SER A 743 -12.42 -8.52 -4.81
CA SER A 743 -13.65 -9.22 -4.44
C SER A 743 -13.57 -9.84 -3.04
N ALA A 744 -12.42 -10.39 -2.64
CA ALA A 744 -12.21 -10.88 -1.29
C ALA A 744 -12.20 -9.74 -0.26
N LEU A 745 -11.60 -8.59 -0.61
CA LEU A 745 -11.60 -7.37 0.19
C LEU A 745 -13.04 -6.83 0.41
N LYS A 746 -13.84 -6.75 -0.66
CA LYS A 746 -15.27 -6.36 -0.61
C LYS A 746 -16.17 -7.41 0.06
N ALA A 747 -15.74 -8.67 0.10
CA ALA A 747 -16.42 -9.75 0.83
C ALA A 747 -16.01 -9.85 2.31
N HIS A 748 -15.11 -9.01 2.82
CA HIS A 748 -14.71 -9.00 4.22
C HIS A 748 -15.93 -8.79 5.15
N PRO A 749 -16.07 -9.49 6.29
CA PRO A 749 -17.26 -9.42 7.15
C PRO A 749 -17.64 -8.03 7.66
N TRP A 750 -16.71 -7.07 7.64
CA TRP A 750 -17.03 -5.66 7.93
C TRP A 750 -18.03 -5.06 6.92
N PHE A 751 -18.10 -5.57 5.69
CA PHE A 751 -19.05 -5.18 4.63
C PHE A 751 -20.26 -6.15 4.48
N ASP A 752 -20.53 -7.04 5.45
CA ASP A 752 -21.63 -8.02 5.32
C ASP A 752 -23.03 -7.36 5.23
N ASP A 753 -23.17 -6.12 5.70
CA ASP A 753 -24.37 -5.27 5.69
C ASP A 753 -24.32 -4.12 4.67
N PHE A 754 -23.36 -4.13 3.73
CA PHE A 754 -23.15 -3.06 2.75
C PHE A 754 -23.46 -3.52 1.31
N ASP A 755 -24.18 -2.70 0.53
CA ASP A 755 -24.55 -3.00 -0.86
C ASP A 755 -23.74 -2.13 -1.85
N PHE A 756 -22.70 -2.74 -2.44
CA PHE A 756 -21.84 -2.11 -3.44
C PHE A 756 -22.56 -1.78 -4.76
N ASP A 757 -23.64 -2.51 -5.11
CA ASP A 757 -24.41 -2.22 -6.33
C ASP A 757 -25.22 -0.93 -6.16
N LYS A 758 -25.81 -0.74 -4.96
CA LYS A 758 -26.48 0.50 -4.58
C LYS A 758 -25.51 1.67 -4.43
N LEU A 759 -24.30 1.43 -3.91
CA LEU A 759 -23.26 2.45 -3.87
C LEU A 759 -22.94 2.93 -5.29
N PHE A 760 -22.58 2.00 -6.18
CA PHE A 760 -22.21 2.32 -7.57
C PHE A 760 -23.35 3.01 -8.33
N SER A 761 -24.59 2.59 -8.09
CA SER A 761 -25.79 3.15 -8.72
C SER A 761 -26.28 4.46 -8.06
N ARG A 762 -25.58 4.95 -7.03
CA ARG A 762 -25.92 6.17 -6.26
C ARG A 762 -27.29 6.11 -5.57
N GLU A 763 -27.70 4.92 -5.16
CA GLU A 763 -28.96 4.63 -4.46
C GLU A 763 -28.81 4.63 -2.93
N LEU A 764 -27.57 4.56 -2.41
CA LEU A 764 -27.32 4.72 -0.97
C LEU A 764 -27.50 6.19 -0.55
N LYS A 765 -28.13 6.41 0.60
CA LYS A 765 -28.16 7.73 1.24
C LYS A 765 -26.72 8.15 1.59
N PRO A 766 -26.25 9.33 1.15
CA PRO A 766 -24.93 9.82 1.50
C PRO A 766 -24.84 10.14 3.01
N PRO A 767 -23.65 10.01 3.63
CA PRO A 767 -23.42 10.40 5.04
C PRO A 767 -23.70 11.89 5.29
N TYR A 768 -23.24 12.74 4.37
CA TYR A 768 -23.27 14.19 4.51
C TYR A 768 -23.63 14.83 3.16
N ILE A 769 -24.52 15.81 3.22
CA ILE A 769 -24.91 16.66 2.08
C ILE A 769 -24.42 18.06 2.42
N PRO A 770 -23.44 18.62 1.68
CA PRO A 770 -22.89 19.92 2.02
C PRO A 770 -23.93 21.04 1.90
N LYS A 771 -23.87 22.03 2.79
CA LYS A 771 -24.79 23.18 2.79
C LYS A 771 -24.59 24.03 1.54
N SER A 772 -25.69 24.55 0.99
CA SER A 772 -25.68 25.39 -0.23
C SER A 772 -24.85 26.68 -0.07
N GLU A 773 -24.78 27.22 1.15
CA GLU A 773 -23.99 28.40 1.52
C GLU A 773 -22.47 28.20 1.31
N ASN A 774 -21.99 26.96 1.45
CA ASN A 774 -20.57 26.61 1.27
C ASN A 774 -20.20 26.40 -0.21
N MET A 775 -21.13 26.64 -1.15
CA MET A 775 -20.94 26.38 -2.57
C MET A 775 -21.01 27.65 -3.42
N VAL A 776 -20.38 27.62 -4.59
CA VAL A 776 -20.67 28.61 -5.64
C VAL A 776 -22.14 28.48 -6.04
N SER A 777 -22.90 29.58 -6.05
CA SER A 777 -24.32 29.59 -6.42
C SER A 777 -24.51 29.63 -7.94
N GLU A 778 -25.61 29.05 -8.45
CA GLU A 778 -25.98 29.16 -9.87
C GLU A 778 -26.19 30.62 -10.29
N ASN A 779 -26.73 31.44 -9.39
CA ASN A 779 -26.96 32.87 -9.64
C ASN A 779 -25.64 33.62 -9.81
N ASP A 780 -24.60 33.30 -9.03
CA ASP A 780 -23.27 33.88 -9.21
C ASP A 780 -22.60 33.40 -10.49
N ILE A 781 -22.72 32.09 -10.81
CA ILE A 781 -22.23 31.54 -12.08
C ILE A 781 -22.87 32.28 -13.25
N GLN A 782 -24.20 32.41 -13.27
CA GLN A 782 -24.90 33.08 -14.36
C GLN A 782 -24.61 34.59 -14.41
N LYS A 783 -24.50 35.27 -13.26
CA LYS A 783 -24.12 36.69 -13.19
C LYS A 783 -22.72 36.94 -13.76
N ARG A 784 -21.74 36.08 -13.46
CA ARG A 784 -20.39 36.16 -14.03
C ARG A 784 -20.35 35.77 -15.51
N PHE A 785 -21.09 34.73 -15.89
CA PHE A 785 -21.22 34.31 -17.28
C PHE A 785 -21.77 35.43 -18.18
N ASN A 786 -22.78 36.16 -17.71
CA ASN A 786 -23.34 37.31 -18.41
C ASN A 786 -22.35 38.49 -18.61
N GLN A 787 -21.22 38.52 -17.89
CA GLN A 787 -20.14 39.49 -18.12
C GLN A 787 -19.27 39.12 -19.33
N ASN A 788 -19.40 37.88 -19.85
CA ASN A 788 -18.73 37.35 -21.03
C ASN A 788 -17.19 37.55 -21.07
N LYS A 789 -16.56 37.64 -19.89
CA LYS A 789 -15.10 37.73 -19.75
C LYS A 789 -14.49 36.37 -20.08
N LEU A 790 -13.67 36.28 -21.11
CA LEU A 790 -13.06 35.00 -21.52
C LEU A 790 -11.92 34.62 -20.56
N VAL A 791 -11.75 33.34 -20.27
CA VAL A 791 -10.71 32.88 -19.34
C VAL A 791 -9.29 33.19 -19.84
N VAL A 792 -9.08 33.13 -21.16
CA VAL A 792 -7.82 33.52 -21.80
C VAL A 792 -7.45 35.00 -21.58
N GLN A 793 -8.43 35.88 -21.33
CA GLN A 793 -8.17 37.29 -21.00
C GLN A 793 -7.69 37.44 -19.55
N GLU A 794 -8.28 36.67 -18.61
CA GLU A 794 -7.87 36.66 -17.20
C GLU A 794 -6.47 36.06 -17.04
N ILE A 795 -6.20 34.94 -17.70
CA ILE A 795 -4.89 34.27 -17.64
C ILE A 795 -3.78 35.19 -18.19
N LYS A 796 -4.00 35.84 -19.34
CA LYS A 796 -3.03 36.79 -19.91
C LYS A 796 -2.79 38.01 -18.99
N HIS A 797 -3.82 38.47 -18.28
CA HIS A 797 -3.68 39.51 -17.28
C HIS A 797 -2.83 39.05 -16.08
N GLU A 798 -3.05 37.84 -15.53
CA GLU A 798 -2.19 37.27 -14.49
C GLU A 798 -0.74 37.08 -14.97
N GLN A 799 -0.54 36.51 -16.17
CA GLN A 799 0.79 36.27 -16.75
C GLN A 799 1.59 37.58 -16.94
N ASN A 800 0.97 38.64 -17.46
CA ASN A 800 1.63 39.94 -17.66
C ASN A 800 2.12 40.56 -16.34
N ASN A 801 1.40 40.34 -15.24
CA ASN A 801 1.77 40.85 -13.92
C ASN A 801 2.94 40.07 -13.28
N GLN A 802 3.14 38.80 -13.65
CA GLN A 802 4.13 37.92 -13.01
C GLN A 802 5.59 38.12 -13.48
N LYS A 803 5.84 38.84 -14.59
CA LYS A 803 7.18 39.06 -15.18
C LYS A 803 8.00 37.81 -15.54
N ILE A 804 7.41 36.61 -15.47
CA ILE A 804 8.08 35.34 -15.80
C ILE A 804 8.24 35.24 -17.32
N LYS A 805 9.47 35.00 -17.80
CA LYS A 805 9.73 34.71 -19.22
C LYS A 805 9.90 33.21 -19.44
N TYR A 806 9.08 32.64 -20.30
CA TYR A 806 9.28 31.27 -20.80
C TYR A 806 10.46 31.26 -21.79
N ASN A 807 11.39 30.31 -21.62
CA ASN A 807 12.43 30.02 -22.61
C ASN A 807 12.43 28.52 -22.93
N LYS A 808 11.91 28.18 -24.10
CA LYS A 808 11.80 26.80 -24.61
C LYS A 808 13.16 26.08 -24.74
N GLN A 809 14.28 26.82 -24.87
CA GLN A 809 15.63 26.25 -24.94
C GLN A 809 16.17 25.74 -23.60
N LEU A 810 15.52 26.08 -22.47
CA LEU A 810 15.91 25.59 -21.14
C LEU A 810 15.25 24.23 -20.80
N ALA A 811 14.29 23.76 -21.60
CA ALA A 811 13.65 22.46 -21.43
C ALA A 811 14.62 21.30 -21.75
N LYS A 812 14.51 20.18 -21.04
CA LYS A 812 15.28 18.96 -21.37
C LYS A 812 14.91 18.39 -22.75
N ASP A 813 13.62 18.43 -23.08
CA ASP A 813 13.11 18.22 -24.43
C ASP A 813 12.35 19.48 -24.84
N PRO A 814 12.84 20.27 -25.81
CA PRO A 814 12.11 21.44 -26.29
C PRO A 814 10.67 21.14 -26.70
N ASN A 815 10.34 19.94 -27.19
CA ASN A 815 9.02 19.58 -27.70
C ASN A 815 8.16 18.77 -26.71
N TRP A 816 8.48 18.80 -25.42
CA TRP A 816 7.73 18.09 -24.38
C TRP A 816 6.23 18.42 -24.35
N ASP A 817 5.88 19.65 -24.75
CA ASP A 817 4.51 20.18 -24.78
C ASP A 817 3.75 19.86 -26.10
N LYS A 818 4.37 19.15 -27.05
CA LYS A 818 3.81 18.92 -28.39
C LYS A 818 2.45 18.22 -28.37
N GLU A 819 2.26 17.25 -27.48
CA GLU A 819 1.04 16.42 -27.39
C GLU A 819 -0.15 17.09 -26.66
N PHE A 820 0.01 18.33 -26.16
CA PHE A 820 -1.00 19.07 -25.39
C PHE A 820 -1.97 19.92 -26.20
#